data_AF-A0A2N5VV69-F1
#
_entry.id   AF-A0A2N5VV69-F1
#
_cell.length_a   1.000
_cell.length_b   1.000
_cell.length_c   1.000
_cell.angle_alpha   90.00
_cell.angle_beta   90.00
_cell.angle_gamma   90.00
#
_symmetry.space_group_name_H-M   'P 1'
#
loop_
_entity.id
_entity.type
_entity.pdbx_description
1 polymer ?
#
loop_
_entity_poly.entity_id
_entity_poly.type
_entity_poly.pdbx_seq_one_letter_code
_entity_poly.pdbx_strand_id
1 'polypeptide(L)'
;MTASYEYDESGQSNFFLFTFLLLVLIPWTISSISKLSSETAKPPCAEWNAKDEQVKKAKQRAPPIGLSHVFLALGWALLAYVAYRASFVKASSGTYDPFVILGISPGSDEKSIKRHFKRLSLKFHPDKLKLKANQTLEEINEHFVNLTKAYKALTDDTIRENYELYGHPDGKRETAMGIALPKWIVETRNHGYVVGLYGIVFGLMLPYLVGKWWHGSRKYTKDQVLAESASRYFLNLTEETKFANAVEVLSSSLEFKALESKYSRVFESNKSYKKLEDQVTTTLFNSTGEKLEGRLYNNNNEKFVKRTAVLIYAHLFRIPISDVAVLKAKHDVVNYARHLTSGMQSITLGYNWLSTYLVVVTLQQHLVQAMHPALSPLVQLPHISVKTAEKLAKNGDIKAPEQYASISEQQKDSLFPELKGQDYIKKHIQAISEHWPKLELVSSEFKVVGEKTVTPGCVIHFTMKIKIKSPKSPTMVNGNEKSLAQESEQAAEQDLKGEELEIDELLGRKKAGADGEEKCPVVHAPHVTKDTKPCYYWLVGDHKLNRIFVQPVKFTDVGYTKTRVLKASFQAPHSPGLYTFQAYVKSDSYVGTDVQASMQLRVEDKEATEDANAEDDISEPDEDTLAGQMAAIRGKPTKQQKYDDDSDDTSGTESSDDDSSSDSDSD
;
A
#
# COMPACT_ATOMS: atom_id res chain seq x y z
N MET A 1 -39.80 23.74 -32.72
CA MET A 1 -38.58 23.96 -33.51
C MET A 1 -37.50 23.09 -32.89
N THR A 2 -37.17 21.95 -33.52
CA THR A 2 -36.02 21.14 -33.10
C THR A 2 -34.77 21.90 -33.50
N ALA A 3 -33.92 22.30 -32.55
CA ALA A 3 -32.65 22.92 -32.84
C ALA A 3 -31.84 21.98 -33.76
N SER A 4 -31.63 22.39 -35.01
CA SER A 4 -30.79 21.65 -35.95
C SER A 4 -29.34 21.94 -35.59
N TYR A 5 -28.63 20.90 -35.14
CA TYR A 5 -27.20 21.00 -34.89
C TYR A 5 -26.43 21.05 -36.20
N GLU A 6 -25.47 21.96 -36.29
CA GLU A 6 -24.54 22.05 -37.41
C GLU A 6 -23.24 21.31 -37.05
N TYR A 7 -22.84 20.36 -37.89
CA TYR A 7 -21.61 19.58 -37.69
C TYR A 7 -20.41 20.28 -38.36
N ASP A 8 -19.19 19.95 -37.94
CA ASP A 8 -18.00 20.66 -38.41
C ASP A 8 -17.49 20.14 -39.77
N GLU A 9 -17.34 21.07 -40.73
CA GLU A 9 -16.64 20.90 -42.02
C GLU A 9 -15.29 21.61 -42.09
N SER A 10 -15.07 22.58 -41.20
CA SER A 10 -13.92 23.49 -41.21
C SER A 10 -12.66 22.91 -40.54
N GLY A 11 -12.81 21.78 -39.84
CA GLY A 11 -11.71 21.09 -39.16
C GLY A 11 -11.46 21.57 -37.73
N GLN A 12 -12.38 22.36 -37.15
CA GLN A 12 -12.36 22.79 -35.75
C GLN A 12 -12.47 21.62 -34.75
N SER A 13 -13.07 20.50 -35.17
CA SER A 13 -13.14 19.22 -34.45
C SER A 13 -11.75 18.67 -34.06
N ASN A 14 -10.68 19.03 -34.79
CA ASN A 14 -9.31 18.67 -34.41
C ASN A 14 -8.86 19.31 -33.09
N PHE A 15 -9.31 20.54 -32.78
CA PHE A 15 -9.00 21.18 -31.49
C PHE A 15 -9.72 20.49 -30.34
N PHE A 16 -10.96 20.06 -30.55
CA PHE A 16 -11.70 19.26 -29.57
C PHE A 16 -10.98 17.93 -29.29
N LEU A 17 -10.59 17.18 -30.33
CA LEU A 17 -9.82 15.94 -30.17
C LEU A 17 -8.46 16.17 -29.49
N PHE A 18 -7.77 17.26 -29.82
CA PHE A 18 -6.49 17.65 -29.21
C PHE A 18 -6.63 17.88 -27.70
N THR A 19 -7.62 18.68 -27.29
CA THR A 19 -7.87 18.95 -25.86
C THR A 19 -8.25 17.70 -25.08
N PHE A 20 -9.09 16.83 -25.66
CA PHE A 20 -9.46 15.56 -25.06
C PHE A 20 -8.25 14.62 -24.89
N LEU A 21 -7.39 14.51 -25.92
CA LEU A 21 -6.17 13.71 -25.83
C LEU A 21 -5.21 14.23 -24.76
N LEU A 22 -5.04 15.56 -24.62
CA LEU A 22 -4.23 16.15 -23.55
C LEU A 22 -4.77 15.80 -22.16
N LEU A 23 -6.09 15.90 -21.97
CA LEU A 23 -6.76 15.61 -20.70
C LEU A 23 -6.54 14.16 -20.25
N VAL A 24 -6.37 13.21 -21.18
CA VAL A 24 -6.08 11.80 -20.87
C VAL A 24 -4.58 11.54 -20.76
N LEU A 25 -3.76 12.05 -21.69
CA LEU A 25 -2.33 11.75 -21.77
C LEU A 25 -1.51 12.39 -20.65
N ILE A 26 -1.84 13.61 -20.21
CA ILE A 26 -1.09 14.31 -19.15
C ILE A 26 -1.21 13.56 -17.82
N PRO A 27 -2.42 13.27 -17.27
CA PRO A 27 -2.51 12.49 -16.03
C PRO A 27 -1.89 11.10 -16.15
N TRP A 28 -2.02 10.45 -17.32
CA TRP A 28 -1.44 9.12 -17.55
C TRP A 28 0.09 9.13 -17.57
N THR A 29 0.72 10.13 -18.20
CA THR A 29 2.18 10.31 -18.15
C THR A 29 2.67 10.59 -16.73
N ILE A 30 2.01 11.50 -15.99
CA ILE A 30 2.36 11.81 -14.60
C ILE A 30 2.26 10.55 -13.72
N SER A 31 1.17 9.78 -13.84
CA SER A 31 1.00 8.51 -13.10
C SER A 31 2.05 7.45 -13.46
N SER A 32 2.47 7.40 -14.72
CA SER A 32 3.49 6.46 -15.19
C SER A 32 4.89 6.82 -14.65
N ILE A 33 5.19 8.11 -14.56
CA ILE A 33 6.46 8.64 -14.04
C ILE A 33 6.51 8.57 -12.51
N SER A 34 5.41 8.88 -11.81
CA SER A 34 5.37 8.82 -10.34
C SER A 34 5.56 7.39 -9.80
N LYS A 35 5.13 6.37 -10.54
CA LYS A 35 5.39 4.95 -10.22
C LYS A 35 6.87 4.55 -10.24
N LEU A 36 7.75 5.35 -10.85
CA LEU A 36 9.20 5.13 -10.76
C LEU A 36 9.77 5.57 -9.41
N SER A 37 9.09 6.46 -8.68
CA SER A 37 9.48 6.90 -7.35
C SER A 37 8.80 6.02 -6.29
N SER A 38 9.30 4.79 -6.12
CA SER A 38 8.85 3.93 -5.03
C SER A 38 9.44 4.42 -3.69
N GLU A 39 8.59 4.85 -2.76
CA GLU A 39 8.94 5.32 -1.42
C GLU A 39 9.35 4.20 -0.44
N THR A 40 10.32 3.34 -0.81
CA THR A 40 10.96 2.45 0.16
C THR A 40 12.09 3.19 0.87
N ALA A 41 12.27 2.95 2.18
CA ALA A 41 13.43 3.47 2.90
C ALA A 41 14.73 2.98 2.24
N LYS A 42 15.78 3.81 2.30
CA LYS A 42 17.09 3.45 1.76
C LYS A 42 17.59 2.18 2.47
N PRO A 43 18.28 1.27 1.77
CA PRO A 43 18.85 0.08 2.42
C PRO A 43 19.86 0.51 3.49
N PRO A 44 19.93 -0.21 4.62
CA PRO A 44 20.74 0.18 5.77
C PRO A 44 22.25 0.07 5.54
N CYS A 45 22.70 -0.85 4.69
CA CYS A 45 24.10 -1.03 4.35
C CYS A 45 24.30 -1.28 2.85
N ALA A 46 25.54 -1.09 2.38
CA ALA A 46 25.95 -1.52 1.05
C ALA A 46 25.69 -3.04 0.90
N GLU A 47 25.23 -3.46 -0.28
CA GLU A 47 24.95 -4.86 -0.59
C GLU A 47 23.90 -5.54 0.32
N TRP A 48 23.07 -4.78 1.04
CA TRP A 48 22.02 -5.30 1.95
C TRP A 48 21.12 -6.36 1.29
N ASN A 49 20.82 -6.26 0.00
CA ASN A 49 20.00 -7.26 -0.71
C ASN A 49 20.66 -7.62 -2.05
N ALA A 50 21.98 -7.78 -2.03
CA ALA A 50 22.74 -8.25 -3.18
C ALA A 50 22.25 -9.66 -3.58
N LYS A 51 21.62 -9.77 -4.75
CA LYS A 51 21.05 -11.03 -5.20
C LYS A 51 22.12 -12.08 -5.46
N ASP A 52 21.80 -13.31 -5.07
CA ASP A 52 22.65 -14.47 -5.28
C ASP A 52 22.91 -14.72 -6.77
N GLU A 53 24.01 -15.42 -7.08
CA GLU A 53 24.43 -15.69 -8.47
C GLU A 53 23.36 -16.46 -9.24
N GLN A 54 22.67 -17.41 -8.59
CA GLN A 54 21.56 -18.13 -9.20
C GLN A 54 20.42 -17.21 -9.61
N VAL A 55 20.04 -16.29 -8.73
CA VAL A 55 18.97 -15.31 -8.99
C VAL A 55 19.36 -14.38 -10.14
N LYS A 56 20.63 -13.95 -10.17
CA LYS A 56 21.17 -13.14 -11.26
C LYS A 56 21.09 -13.89 -12.60
N LYS A 57 21.48 -15.16 -12.66
CA LYS A 57 21.36 -16.02 -13.86
C LYS A 57 19.91 -16.20 -14.29
N ALA A 58 18.96 -16.31 -13.35
CA ALA A 58 17.53 -16.41 -13.66
C ALA A 58 16.97 -15.14 -14.34
N LYS A 59 17.47 -13.98 -13.92
CA LYS A 59 16.95 -12.65 -14.28
C LYS A 59 17.52 -12.03 -15.55
N GLN A 60 18.44 -12.69 -16.26
CA GLN A 60 19.20 -12.10 -17.39
C GLN A 60 18.37 -11.60 -18.59
N ARG A 61 17.03 -11.62 -18.55
CA ARG A 61 16.19 -10.97 -19.58
C ARG A 61 15.85 -9.53 -19.17
N ALA A 62 16.05 -8.61 -20.10
CA ALA A 62 15.52 -7.26 -20.01
C ALA A 62 14.00 -7.29 -19.75
N PRO A 63 13.46 -6.39 -18.90
CA PRO A 63 12.03 -6.30 -18.70
C PRO A 63 11.35 -6.02 -20.05
N PRO A 64 10.30 -6.77 -20.43
CA PRO A 64 9.57 -6.48 -21.65
C PRO A 64 8.97 -5.06 -21.54
N ILE A 65 9.07 -4.27 -22.61
CA ILE A 65 8.42 -2.96 -22.68
C ILE A 65 6.92 -3.21 -22.49
N GLY A 66 6.35 -2.68 -21.41
CA GLY A 66 4.94 -2.87 -21.11
C GLY A 66 4.06 -2.27 -22.22
N LEU A 67 3.01 -3.00 -22.63
CA LEU A 67 2.05 -2.52 -23.64
C LEU A 67 1.50 -1.13 -23.33
N SER A 68 1.36 -0.79 -22.05
CA SER A 68 0.98 0.55 -21.58
C SER A 68 1.91 1.66 -22.11
N HIS A 69 3.23 1.44 -22.14
CA HIS A 69 4.18 2.42 -22.66
C HIS A 69 4.10 2.54 -24.19
N VAL A 70 3.79 1.43 -24.88
CA VAL A 70 3.54 1.43 -26.33
C VAL A 70 2.29 2.24 -26.66
N PHE A 71 1.18 2.02 -25.94
CA PHE A 71 -0.05 2.80 -26.13
C PHE A 71 0.13 4.28 -25.76
N LEU A 72 0.90 4.57 -24.72
CA LEU A 72 1.24 5.95 -24.34
C LEU A 72 2.04 6.65 -25.45
N ALA A 73 3.05 5.98 -26.02
CA ALA A 73 3.83 6.50 -27.14
C ALA A 73 2.94 6.71 -28.39
N LEU A 74 2.05 5.76 -28.68
CA LEU A 74 1.09 5.87 -29.79
C LEU A 74 0.09 7.01 -29.57
N GLY A 75 -0.35 7.24 -28.34
CA GLY A 75 -1.21 8.37 -27.98
C GLY A 75 -0.53 9.72 -28.19
N TRP A 76 0.74 9.86 -27.81
CA TRP A 76 1.53 11.07 -28.10
C TRP A 76 1.79 11.27 -29.60
N ALA A 77 2.04 10.18 -30.34
CA ALA A 77 2.16 10.25 -31.80
C ALA A 77 0.85 10.70 -32.47
N LEU A 78 -0.29 10.20 -31.99
CA LEU A 78 -1.62 10.65 -32.44
C LEU A 78 -1.85 12.13 -32.12
N LEU A 79 -1.49 12.57 -30.91
CA LEU A 79 -1.59 13.98 -30.51
C LEU A 79 -0.73 14.88 -31.42
N ALA A 80 0.50 14.47 -31.73
CA ALA A 80 1.38 15.19 -32.66
C ALA A 80 0.78 15.27 -34.07
N TYR A 81 0.16 14.17 -34.55
CA TYR A 81 -0.54 14.16 -35.83
C TYR A 81 -1.76 15.09 -35.85
N VAL A 82 -2.57 15.07 -34.80
CA VAL A 82 -3.74 15.96 -34.67
C VAL A 82 -3.31 17.43 -34.58
N ALA A 83 -2.24 17.73 -33.83
CA ALA A 83 -1.66 19.07 -33.76
C ALA A 83 -1.14 19.53 -35.13
N TYR A 84 -0.47 18.66 -35.86
CA TYR A 84 -0.06 18.92 -37.24
C TYR A 84 -1.27 19.25 -38.12
N ARG A 85 -2.33 18.43 -38.10
CA ARG A 85 -3.57 18.67 -38.85
C ARG A 85 -4.28 19.97 -38.44
N ALA A 86 -4.33 20.28 -37.15
CA ALA A 86 -4.94 21.49 -36.61
C ALA A 86 -4.20 22.76 -37.07
N SER A 87 -2.88 22.69 -37.27
CA SER A 87 -2.07 23.83 -37.75
C SER A 87 -2.41 24.30 -39.17
N PHE A 88 -2.99 23.44 -40.00
CA PHE A 88 -3.45 23.81 -41.35
C PHE A 88 -4.86 24.39 -41.39
N VAL A 89 -5.57 24.44 -40.26
CA VAL A 89 -6.91 25.03 -40.17
C VAL A 89 -6.77 26.55 -40.08
N LYS A 90 -7.28 27.27 -41.08
CA LYS A 90 -7.31 28.74 -41.07
C LYS A 90 -8.33 29.20 -40.02
N ALA A 91 -7.89 30.01 -39.06
CA ALA A 91 -8.78 30.63 -38.09
C ALA A 91 -9.67 31.68 -38.79
N SER A 92 -10.92 31.34 -39.09
CA SER A 92 -11.94 32.26 -39.62
C SER A 92 -12.72 32.94 -38.49
N SER A 93 -12.04 33.40 -37.45
CA SER A 93 -12.64 34.10 -36.31
C SER A 93 -12.10 35.53 -36.21
N GLY A 94 -12.25 36.29 -37.30
CA GLY A 94 -12.09 37.74 -37.26
C GLY A 94 -13.44 38.38 -36.97
N THR A 95 -13.51 39.19 -35.92
CA THR A 95 -14.61 40.15 -35.71
C THR A 95 -14.85 40.91 -37.03
N TYR A 96 -16.10 41.02 -37.48
CA TYR A 96 -16.40 41.68 -38.75
C TYR A 96 -16.02 43.16 -38.65
N ASP A 97 -14.95 43.57 -39.33
CA ASP A 97 -14.49 44.96 -39.35
C ASP A 97 -14.65 45.55 -40.76
N PRO A 98 -15.66 46.41 -40.97
CA PRO A 98 -15.90 47.06 -42.25
C PRO A 98 -14.70 47.88 -42.76
N PHE A 99 -13.91 48.47 -41.86
CA PHE A 99 -12.76 49.32 -42.23
C PHE A 99 -11.60 48.48 -42.75
N VAL A 100 -11.34 47.32 -42.15
CA VAL A 100 -10.32 46.36 -42.61
C VAL A 100 -10.71 45.73 -43.94
N ILE A 101 -12.00 45.39 -44.13
CA ILE A 101 -12.51 44.82 -45.39
C ILE A 101 -12.40 45.82 -46.54
N LEU A 102 -12.63 47.11 -46.27
CA LEU A 102 -12.51 48.20 -47.25
C LEU A 102 -11.08 48.75 -47.40
N GLY A 103 -10.15 48.38 -46.51
CA GLY A 103 -8.76 48.83 -46.51
C GLY A 103 -8.59 50.32 -46.20
N ILE A 104 -9.42 50.87 -45.30
CA ILE A 104 -9.44 52.29 -44.91
C ILE A 104 -9.24 52.46 -43.39
N SER A 105 -8.76 53.62 -42.95
CA SER A 105 -8.54 53.90 -41.53
C SER A 105 -9.89 54.09 -40.80
N PRO A 106 -10.04 53.59 -39.55
CA PRO A 106 -11.17 53.96 -38.69
C PRO A 106 -11.21 55.49 -38.53
N GLY A 107 -12.37 56.11 -38.76
CA GLY A 107 -12.57 57.57 -38.73
C GLY A 107 -12.47 58.32 -40.08
N SER A 108 -12.42 57.59 -41.20
CA SER A 108 -12.40 58.20 -42.54
C SER A 108 -13.73 58.90 -42.89
N ASP A 109 -13.69 60.11 -43.48
CA ASP A 109 -14.88 60.88 -43.89
C ASP A 109 -15.73 60.11 -44.93
N GLU A 110 -17.06 60.20 -44.88
CA GLU A 110 -17.98 59.42 -45.74
C GLU A 110 -17.71 59.61 -47.24
N LYS A 111 -17.27 60.80 -47.64
CA LYS A 111 -16.89 61.11 -49.04
C LYS A 111 -15.68 60.27 -49.47
N SER A 112 -14.74 60.03 -48.56
CA SER A 112 -13.55 59.22 -48.80
C SER A 112 -13.90 57.72 -48.89
N ILE A 113 -14.83 57.25 -48.05
CA ILE A 113 -15.35 55.88 -48.05
C ILE A 113 -16.04 55.57 -49.39
N LYS A 114 -16.92 56.47 -49.85
CA LYS A 114 -17.61 56.38 -51.16
C LYS A 114 -16.64 56.33 -52.34
N ARG A 115 -15.60 57.18 -52.31
CA ARG A 115 -14.56 57.21 -53.36
C ARG A 115 -13.73 55.92 -53.38
N HIS A 116 -13.37 55.40 -52.21
CA HIS A 116 -12.57 54.19 -52.09
C HIS A 116 -13.37 52.94 -52.49
N PHE A 117 -14.63 52.84 -52.06
CA PHE A 117 -15.54 51.77 -52.48
C PHE A 117 -15.78 51.78 -53.99
N LYS A 118 -16.02 52.94 -54.60
CA LYS A 118 -16.17 53.06 -56.06
C LYS A 118 -14.94 52.57 -56.84
N ARG A 119 -13.74 52.77 -56.30
CA ARG A 119 -12.49 52.28 -56.88
C ARG A 119 -12.37 50.76 -56.74
N LEU A 120 -12.71 50.21 -55.57
CA LEU A 120 -12.67 48.76 -55.32
C LEU A 120 -13.76 48.00 -56.07
N SER A 121 -14.98 48.54 -56.15
CA SER A 121 -16.11 47.91 -56.85
C SER A 121 -15.87 47.81 -58.36
N LEU A 122 -15.21 48.80 -58.97
CA LEU A 122 -14.78 48.72 -60.37
C LEU A 122 -13.69 47.66 -60.60
N LYS A 123 -12.83 47.45 -59.60
CA LYS A 123 -11.72 46.47 -59.66
C LYS A 123 -12.18 45.04 -59.38
N PHE A 124 -13.17 44.87 -58.50
CA PHE A 124 -13.66 43.57 -58.04
C PHE A 124 -15.09 43.24 -58.51
N HIS A 125 -15.56 43.89 -59.58
CA HIS A 125 -16.88 43.60 -60.14
C HIS A 125 -16.92 42.18 -60.72
N PRO A 126 -17.95 41.36 -60.41
CA PRO A 126 -17.99 39.96 -60.83
C PRO A 126 -17.97 39.77 -62.35
N ASP A 127 -18.48 40.75 -63.09
CA ASP A 127 -18.55 40.74 -64.56
C ASP A 127 -17.24 41.18 -65.27
N LYS A 128 -16.30 41.84 -64.57
CA LYS A 128 -15.08 42.41 -65.18
C LYS A 128 -13.81 41.62 -64.88
N LEU A 129 -13.87 40.65 -63.97
CA LEU A 129 -12.73 39.82 -63.57
C LEU A 129 -12.65 38.56 -64.44
N LYS A 130 -11.54 38.40 -65.16
CA LYS A 130 -11.20 37.10 -65.78
C LYS A 130 -10.68 36.18 -64.68
N LEU A 131 -11.29 35.00 -64.55
CA LEU A 131 -10.89 33.96 -63.60
C LEU A 131 -9.39 33.68 -63.73
N LYS A 132 -8.62 33.88 -62.66
CA LYS A 132 -7.25 33.37 -62.56
C LYS A 132 -7.33 31.87 -62.24
N ALA A 133 -6.32 31.10 -62.64
CA ALA A 133 -6.32 29.62 -62.57
C ALA A 133 -6.64 28.98 -61.20
N ASN A 134 -6.66 29.76 -60.10
CA ASN A 134 -6.90 29.30 -58.74
C ASN A 134 -8.05 30.05 -58.01
N GLN A 135 -8.90 30.80 -58.72
CA GLN A 135 -10.04 31.52 -58.11
C GLN A 135 -11.36 31.05 -58.72
N THR A 136 -12.33 30.69 -57.89
CA THR A 136 -13.66 30.30 -58.34
C THR A 136 -14.54 31.53 -58.58
N LEU A 137 -15.56 31.39 -59.42
CA LEU A 137 -16.56 32.46 -59.64
C LEU A 137 -17.28 32.83 -58.31
N GLU A 138 -17.45 31.84 -57.45
CA GLU A 138 -18.10 31.96 -56.14
C GLU A 138 -17.30 32.83 -55.16
N GLU A 139 -15.99 32.60 -55.05
CA GLU A 139 -15.10 33.42 -54.20
C GLU A 139 -15.11 34.91 -54.61
N ILE A 140 -15.16 35.17 -55.92
CA ILE A 140 -15.21 36.54 -56.46
C ILE A 140 -16.53 37.21 -56.09
N ASN A 141 -17.65 36.49 -56.20
CA ASN A 141 -18.97 36.97 -55.81
C ASN A 141 -19.04 37.23 -54.30
N GLU A 142 -18.55 36.31 -53.47
CA GLU A 142 -18.52 36.47 -52.02
C GLU A 142 -17.68 37.67 -51.59
N HIS A 143 -16.51 37.85 -52.20
CA HIS A 143 -15.65 39.00 -51.92
C HIS A 143 -16.34 40.32 -52.29
N PHE A 144 -17.05 40.39 -53.42
CA PHE A 144 -17.83 41.57 -53.81
C PHE A 144 -19.03 41.83 -52.89
N VAL A 145 -19.71 40.78 -52.45
CA VAL A 145 -20.79 40.87 -51.46
C VAL A 145 -20.26 41.41 -50.13
N ASN A 146 -19.13 40.89 -49.65
CA ASN A 146 -18.50 41.36 -48.41
C ASN A 146 -18.05 42.82 -48.50
N LEU A 147 -17.49 43.25 -49.63
CA LEU A 147 -17.16 44.66 -49.89
C LEU A 147 -18.40 45.55 -49.87
N THR A 148 -19.50 45.09 -50.47
CA THR A 148 -20.76 45.84 -50.51
C THR A 148 -21.40 45.93 -49.12
N LYS A 149 -21.38 44.84 -48.35
CA LYS A 149 -21.85 44.81 -46.97
C LYS A 149 -21.02 45.73 -46.07
N ALA A 150 -19.70 45.75 -46.23
CA ALA A 150 -18.81 46.64 -45.46
C ALA A 150 -19.07 48.12 -45.78
N TYR A 151 -19.29 48.46 -47.06
CA TYR A 151 -19.67 49.82 -47.45
C TYR A 151 -21.02 50.24 -46.86
N LYS A 152 -22.02 49.34 -46.90
CA LYS A 152 -23.34 49.60 -46.33
C LYS A 152 -23.30 49.77 -44.81
N ALA A 153 -22.49 48.97 -44.11
CA ALA A 153 -22.28 49.09 -42.67
C ALA A 153 -21.77 50.47 -42.24
N LEU A 154 -21.03 51.18 -43.11
CA LEU A 154 -20.45 52.49 -42.83
C LEU A 154 -21.25 53.68 -43.38
N THR A 155 -22.25 53.44 -44.24
CA THR A 155 -22.98 54.52 -44.94
C THR A 155 -24.47 54.54 -44.73
N ASP A 156 -25.07 53.43 -44.31
CA ASP A 156 -26.50 53.30 -44.03
C ASP A 156 -26.72 53.34 -42.51
N ASP A 157 -27.49 54.31 -42.03
CA ASP A 157 -27.73 54.53 -40.60
C ASP A 157 -28.35 53.29 -39.92
N THR A 158 -29.22 52.55 -40.62
CA THR A 158 -29.91 51.37 -40.06
C THR A 158 -28.97 50.17 -39.91
N ILE A 159 -28.08 49.98 -40.88
CA ILE A 159 -27.10 48.89 -40.91
C ILE A 159 -25.94 49.22 -39.95
N ARG A 160 -25.59 50.50 -39.81
CA ARG A 160 -24.62 50.99 -38.84
C ARG A 160 -25.11 50.76 -37.40
N GLU A 161 -26.36 51.06 -37.10
CA GLU A 161 -26.97 50.78 -35.79
C GLU A 161 -26.96 49.27 -35.49
N ASN A 162 -27.30 48.42 -36.47
CA ASN A 162 -27.21 46.96 -36.33
C ASN A 162 -25.77 46.48 -36.09
N TYR A 163 -24.79 47.09 -36.75
CA TYR A 163 -23.38 46.81 -36.54
C TYR A 163 -22.91 47.22 -35.14
N GLU A 164 -23.33 48.38 -34.65
CA GLU A 164 -22.99 48.89 -33.31
C GLU A 164 -23.65 48.05 -32.20
N LEU A 165 -24.89 47.60 -32.39
CA LEU A 165 -25.64 46.80 -31.41
C LEU A 165 -25.27 45.31 -31.42
N TYR A 166 -24.99 44.73 -32.60
CA TYR A 166 -24.81 43.27 -32.76
C TYR A 166 -23.43 42.86 -33.32
N GLY A 167 -22.56 43.82 -33.67
CA GLY A 167 -21.22 43.55 -34.22
C GLY A 167 -21.22 43.05 -35.67
N HIS A 168 -22.35 43.07 -36.38
CA HIS A 168 -22.47 42.66 -37.78
C HIS A 168 -23.55 43.45 -38.55
N PRO A 169 -23.36 43.83 -39.83
CA PRO A 169 -24.35 44.58 -40.62
C PRO A 169 -25.69 43.88 -40.88
N ASP A 170 -25.78 42.58 -40.61
CA ASP A 170 -26.99 41.79 -40.87
C ASP A 170 -27.91 41.69 -39.63
N GLY A 171 -27.54 42.35 -38.51
CA GLY A 171 -28.30 42.34 -37.25
C GLY A 171 -28.04 41.13 -36.36
N LYS A 172 -28.98 40.83 -35.44
CA LYS A 172 -28.90 39.69 -34.50
C LYS A 172 -28.83 38.38 -35.27
N ARG A 173 -27.67 37.73 -35.24
CA ARG A 173 -27.49 36.38 -35.79
C ARG A 173 -28.02 35.35 -34.80
N GLU A 174 -28.81 34.39 -35.30
CA GLU A 174 -29.11 33.19 -34.54
C GLU A 174 -27.79 32.46 -34.28
N THR A 175 -27.48 32.21 -33.01
CA THR A 175 -26.32 31.41 -32.63
C THR A 175 -26.59 29.97 -33.05
N ALA A 176 -26.07 29.57 -34.21
CA ALA A 176 -26.11 28.17 -34.63
C ALA A 176 -25.33 27.33 -33.60
N MET A 177 -26.02 26.40 -32.93
CA MET A 177 -25.37 25.49 -31.99
C MET A 177 -24.65 24.40 -32.78
N GLY A 178 -23.35 24.57 -32.97
CA GLY A 178 -22.51 23.61 -33.66
C GLY A 178 -22.02 22.49 -32.74
N ILE A 179 -21.96 21.26 -33.26
CA ILE A 179 -21.30 20.13 -32.61
C ILE A 179 -19.92 19.93 -33.25
N ALA A 180 -18.87 19.87 -32.43
CA ALA A 180 -17.49 19.64 -32.86
C ALA A 180 -17.18 18.20 -33.30
N LEU A 181 -18.14 17.53 -33.95
CA LEU A 181 -17.99 16.23 -34.58
C LEU A 181 -17.89 16.40 -36.10
N PRO A 182 -16.98 15.69 -36.78
CA PRO A 182 -16.87 15.76 -38.23
C PRO A 182 -18.15 15.29 -38.94
N LYS A 183 -18.56 16.01 -40.00
CA LYS A 183 -19.77 15.67 -40.80
C LYS A 183 -19.78 14.25 -41.38
N TRP A 184 -18.61 13.72 -41.78
CA TRP A 184 -18.50 12.39 -42.38
C TRP A 184 -18.99 11.23 -41.49
N ILE A 185 -19.11 11.43 -40.17
CA ILE A 185 -19.63 10.42 -39.22
C ILE A 185 -21.16 10.30 -39.34
N VAL A 186 -21.85 11.40 -39.66
CA VAL A 186 -23.32 11.51 -39.63
C VAL A 186 -23.93 11.55 -41.04
N GLU A 187 -23.12 11.76 -42.08
CA GLU A 187 -23.54 11.66 -43.48
C GLU A 187 -24.25 10.33 -43.81
N THR A 188 -25.32 10.40 -44.59
CA THR A 188 -26.18 9.26 -44.96
C THR A 188 -25.43 8.09 -45.58
N ARG A 189 -24.30 8.35 -46.27
CA ARG A 189 -23.45 7.31 -46.87
C ARG A 189 -22.72 6.47 -45.82
N ASN A 190 -22.27 7.09 -44.73
CA ASN A 190 -21.41 6.46 -43.73
C ASN A 190 -22.18 6.06 -42.47
N HIS A 191 -23.35 6.67 -42.23
CA HIS A 191 -24.18 6.43 -41.06
C HIS A 191 -24.46 4.94 -40.83
N GLY A 192 -24.78 4.17 -41.88
CA GLY A 192 -25.00 2.73 -41.78
C GLY A 192 -23.79 1.95 -41.25
N TYR A 193 -22.57 2.32 -41.66
CA TYR A 193 -21.34 1.71 -41.15
C TYR A 193 -21.08 2.09 -39.69
N VAL A 194 -21.33 3.34 -39.30
CA VAL A 194 -21.14 3.82 -37.92
C VAL A 194 -22.13 3.15 -36.97
N VAL A 195 -23.41 3.06 -37.34
CA VAL A 195 -24.43 2.37 -36.55
C VAL A 195 -24.16 0.87 -36.49
N GLY A 196 -23.74 0.25 -37.61
CA GLY A 196 -23.33 -1.15 -37.63
C GLY A 196 -22.15 -1.43 -36.70
N LEU A 197 -21.11 -0.59 -36.74
CA LEU A 197 -19.96 -0.67 -35.83
C LEU A 197 -20.40 -0.51 -34.37
N TYR A 198 -21.26 0.46 -34.08
CA TYR A 198 -21.85 0.65 -32.75
C TYR A 198 -22.59 -0.60 -32.28
N GLY A 199 -23.42 -1.19 -33.15
CA GLY A 199 -24.12 -2.44 -32.88
C GLY A 199 -23.18 -3.62 -32.60
N ILE A 200 -22.05 -3.73 -33.31
CA ILE A 200 -21.04 -4.77 -33.05
C ILE A 200 -20.33 -4.52 -31.72
N VAL A 201 -19.94 -3.27 -31.44
CA VAL A 201 -19.22 -2.92 -30.21
C VAL A 201 -20.10 -3.17 -28.99
N PHE A 202 -21.33 -2.68 -28.99
CA PHE A 202 -22.23 -2.82 -27.83
C PHE A 202 -22.97 -4.16 -27.79
N GLY A 203 -23.28 -4.76 -28.94
CA GLY A 203 -24.04 -6.00 -29.02
C GLY A 203 -23.20 -7.27 -28.92
N LEU A 204 -21.94 -7.25 -29.38
CA LEU A 204 -21.07 -8.45 -29.36
C LEU A 204 -19.83 -8.24 -28.51
N MET A 205 -19.10 -7.14 -28.74
CA MET A 205 -17.80 -6.93 -28.10
C MET A 205 -17.93 -6.67 -26.60
N LEU A 206 -18.89 -5.83 -26.19
CA LEU A 206 -19.16 -5.55 -24.77
C LEU A 206 -19.62 -6.81 -24.02
N PRO A 207 -20.63 -7.58 -24.47
CA PRO A 207 -20.99 -8.84 -23.82
C PRO A 207 -19.85 -9.85 -23.77
N TYR A 208 -19.04 -9.95 -24.83
CA TYR A 208 -17.86 -10.81 -24.84
C TYR A 208 -16.80 -10.38 -23.81
N LEU A 209 -16.46 -9.09 -23.75
CA LEU A 209 -15.50 -8.56 -22.77
C LEU A 209 -16.00 -8.73 -21.34
N VAL A 210 -17.26 -8.38 -21.08
CA VAL A 210 -17.89 -8.53 -19.77
C VAL A 210 -17.95 -10.00 -19.38
N GLY A 211 -18.33 -10.90 -20.30
CA GLY A 211 -18.33 -12.34 -20.08
C GLY A 211 -16.93 -12.88 -19.78
N LYS A 212 -15.92 -12.48 -20.57
CA LYS A 212 -14.52 -12.87 -20.36
C LYS A 212 -14.00 -12.37 -19.01
N TRP A 213 -14.30 -11.11 -18.64
CA TRP A 213 -13.93 -10.55 -17.34
C TRP A 213 -14.65 -11.25 -16.19
N TRP A 214 -15.97 -11.48 -16.28
CA TRP A 214 -16.77 -12.15 -15.26
C TRP A 214 -16.30 -13.58 -15.01
N HIS A 215 -16.16 -14.38 -16.07
CA HIS A 215 -15.65 -15.74 -15.96
C HIS A 215 -14.18 -15.80 -15.57
N GLY A 216 -13.39 -14.79 -15.92
CA GLY A 216 -12.01 -14.65 -15.46
C GLY A 216 -11.92 -14.35 -13.97
N SER A 217 -12.72 -13.40 -13.49
CA SER A 217 -12.74 -12.93 -12.10
C SER A 217 -13.32 -13.98 -11.16
N ARG A 218 -14.38 -14.69 -11.57
CA ARG A 218 -15.03 -15.73 -10.73
C ARG A 218 -14.15 -16.95 -10.47
N LYS A 219 -13.10 -17.18 -11.28
CA LYS A 219 -12.16 -18.29 -11.08
C LYS A 219 -11.24 -18.09 -9.87
N TYR A 220 -11.04 -16.85 -9.44
CA TYR A 220 -10.15 -16.50 -8.35
C TYR A 220 -10.95 -16.15 -7.09
N THR A 221 -10.39 -16.50 -5.94
CA THR A 221 -10.87 -16.06 -4.63
C THR A 221 -10.46 -14.61 -4.36
N LYS A 222 -10.92 -14.04 -3.24
CA LYS A 222 -10.52 -12.71 -2.77
C LYS A 222 -9.00 -12.55 -2.69
N ASP A 223 -8.29 -13.61 -2.30
CA ASP A 223 -6.84 -13.65 -2.14
C ASP A 223 -6.08 -13.91 -3.46
N GLN A 224 -6.75 -13.84 -4.61
CA GLN A 224 -6.17 -14.10 -5.93
C GLN A 224 -5.58 -15.52 -6.05
N VAL A 225 -6.26 -16.51 -5.48
CA VAL A 225 -5.95 -17.95 -5.62
C VAL A 225 -7.07 -18.62 -6.41
N LEU A 226 -6.76 -19.61 -7.25
CA LEU A 226 -7.80 -20.36 -7.97
C LEU A 226 -8.75 -21.03 -6.98
N ALA A 227 -10.06 -20.92 -7.24
CA ALA A 227 -11.08 -21.53 -6.37
C ALA A 227 -10.88 -23.04 -6.20
N GLU A 228 -10.47 -23.75 -7.26
CA GLU A 228 -10.15 -25.18 -7.22
C GLU A 228 -8.92 -25.49 -6.35
N SER A 229 -7.89 -24.63 -6.35
CA SER A 229 -6.74 -24.76 -5.43
C SER A 229 -7.16 -24.53 -3.98
N ALA A 230 -8.02 -23.53 -3.74
CA ALA A 230 -8.59 -23.30 -2.40
C ALA A 230 -9.42 -24.50 -1.91
N SER A 231 -10.18 -25.17 -2.79
CA SER A 231 -10.87 -26.43 -2.46
C SER A 231 -9.90 -27.54 -2.06
N ARG A 232 -8.71 -27.63 -2.69
CA ARG A 232 -7.68 -28.60 -2.27
C ARG A 232 -7.11 -28.27 -0.89
N TYR A 233 -6.93 -26.98 -0.57
CA TYR A 233 -6.49 -26.58 0.77
C TYR A 233 -7.53 -26.94 1.82
N PHE A 234 -8.81 -26.64 1.54
CA PHE A 234 -9.93 -27.00 2.40
C PHE A 234 -10.01 -28.50 2.70
N LEU A 235 -9.75 -29.35 1.71
CA LEU A 235 -9.85 -30.80 1.86
C LEU A 235 -8.64 -31.44 2.55
N ASN A 236 -7.45 -30.86 2.45
CA ASN A 236 -6.20 -31.49 2.90
C ASN A 236 -5.54 -30.80 4.10
N LEU A 237 -5.88 -29.55 4.42
CA LEU A 237 -5.44 -28.91 5.66
C LEU A 237 -6.24 -29.46 6.84
N THR A 238 -5.54 -29.74 7.93
CA THR A 238 -6.11 -30.19 9.19
C THR A 238 -5.72 -29.26 10.33
N GLU A 239 -6.34 -29.43 11.49
CA GLU A 239 -6.06 -28.62 12.68
C GLU A 239 -4.58 -28.64 13.11
N GLU A 240 -3.92 -29.78 12.95
CA GLU A 240 -2.51 -30.01 13.30
C GLU A 240 -1.66 -30.31 12.06
N THR A 241 -1.68 -29.41 11.08
CA THR A 241 -0.87 -29.56 9.88
C THR A 241 0.61 -29.33 10.19
N LYS A 242 1.46 -30.35 10.00
CA LYS A 242 2.93 -30.22 10.09
C LYS A 242 3.52 -29.49 8.89
N PHE A 243 4.74 -28.99 9.02
CA PHE A 243 5.43 -28.26 7.95
C PHE A 243 5.52 -29.07 6.63
N ALA A 244 5.86 -30.35 6.70
CA ALA A 244 5.96 -31.24 5.53
C ALA A 244 4.62 -31.36 4.78
N ASN A 245 3.52 -31.53 5.53
CA ASN A 245 2.16 -31.60 4.99
C ASN A 245 1.74 -30.25 4.40
N ALA A 246 2.12 -29.13 5.02
CA ALA A 246 1.85 -27.80 4.47
C ALA A 246 2.55 -27.59 3.11
N VAL A 247 3.80 -28.07 2.95
CA VAL A 247 4.50 -28.06 1.66
C VAL A 247 3.83 -28.98 0.63
N GLU A 248 3.33 -30.14 1.06
CA GLU A 248 2.60 -31.07 0.19
C GLU A 248 1.31 -30.45 -0.35
N VAL A 249 0.51 -29.87 0.55
CA VAL A 249 -0.75 -29.19 0.20
C VAL A 249 -0.48 -27.99 -0.69
N LEU A 250 0.53 -27.17 -0.38
CA LEU A 250 0.94 -26.05 -1.23
C LEU A 250 1.34 -26.54 -2.64
N SER A 251 2.12 -27.61 -2.73
CA SER A 251 2.56 -28.17 -4.01
C SER A 251 1.42 -28.71 -4.87
N SER A 252 0.27 -29.01 -4.26
CA SER A 252 -0.92 -29.51 -4.97
C SER A 252 -1.74 -28.44 -5.71
N SER A 253 -1.33 -27.17 -5.60
CA SER A 253 -2.04 -26.03 -6.21
C SER A 253 -2.03 -26.08 -7.74
N LEU A 254 -3.17 -25.79 -8.36
CA LEU A 254 -3.38 -25.91 -9.82
C LEU A 254 -2.69 -24.82 -10.63
N GLU A 255 -2.28 -23.72 -10.00
CA GLU A 255 -1.42 -22.71 -10.60
C GLU A 255 -0.08 -23.33 -11.06
N PHE A 256 0.41 -24.33 -10.32
CA PHE A 256 1.64 -25.05 -10.68
C PHE A 256 1.44 -25.99 -11.87
N LYS A 257 0.22 -26.48 -12.12
CA LYS A 257 -0.09 -27.28 -13.31
C LYS A 257 0.09 -26.47 -14.60
N ALA A 258 -0.36 -25.21 -14.60
CA ALA A 258 -0.13 -24.31 -15.72
C ALA A 258 1.37 -24.00 -15.92
N LEU A 259 2.11 -23.86 -14.82
CA LEU A 259 3.54 -23.63 -14.85
C LEU A 259 4.33 -24.85 -15.34
N GLU A 260 3.92 -26.05 -14.94
CA GLU A 260 4.53 -27.29 -15.42
C GLU A 260 4.35 -27.44 -16.93
N SER A 261 3.16 -27.16 -17.46
CA SER A 261 2.90 -27.20 -18.92
C SER A 261 3.86 -26.28 -19.69
N LYS A 262 4.17 -25.09 -19.17
CA LYS A 262 5.16 -24.15 -19.74
C LYS A 262 6.58 -24.72 -19.76
N TYR A 263 6.93 -25.56 -18.80
CA TYR A 263 8.27 -26.16 -18.65
C TYR A 263 8.30 -27.68 -18.92
N SER A 264 7.27 -28.25 -19.56
CA SER A 264 7.08 -29.70 -19.70
C SER A 264 8.32 -30.40 -20.29
N ARG A 265 8.93 -29.79 -21.31
CA ARG A 265 10.14 -30.32 -21.98
C ARG A 265 11.36 -30.40 -21.04
N VAL A 266 11.43 -29.53 -20.04
CA VAL A 266 12.52 -29.45 -19.06
C VAL A 266 12.43 -30.60 -18.06
N PHE A 267 11.23 -31.08 -17.71
CA PHE A 267 11.06 -32.09 -16.65
C PHE A 267 11.13 -33.53 -17.17
N GLU A 268 10.65 -33.80 -18.39
CA GLU A 268 10.53 -35.18 -18.89
C GLU A 268 11.82 -35.73 -19.49
N SER A 269 12.65 -34.87 -20.10
CA SER A 269 13.83 -35.28 -20.88
C SER A 269 15.17 -34.99 -20.20
N ASN A 270 15.18 -34.21 -19.12
CA ASN A 270 16.41 -33.63 -18.60
C ASN A 270 17.06 -34.48 -17.51
N LYS A 271 18.27 -34.99 -17.80
CA LYS A 271 19.10 -35.70 -16.81
C LYS A 271 19.46 -34.81 -15.61
N SER A 272 19.53 -33.49 -15.78
CA SER A 272 19.82 -32.55 -14.69
C SER A 272 18.69 -32.51 -13.65
N TYR A 273 17.43 -32.61 -14.09
CA TYR A 273 16.29 -32.59 -13.16
C TYR A 273 16.23 -33.88 -12.32
N LYS A 274 16.48 -35.05 -12.93
CA LYS A 274 16.54 -36.32 -12.19
C LYS A 274 17.62 -36.31 -11.10
N LYS A 275 18.83 -35.82 -11.45
CA LYS A 275 19.91 -35.63 -10.47
C LYS A 275 19.50 -34.69 -9.33
N LEU A 276 18.75 -33.63 -9.63
CA LEU A 276 18.24 -32.71 -8.62
C LEU A 276 17.21 -33.41 -7.71
N GLU A 277 16.29 -34.20 -8.27
CA GLU A 277 15.32 -34.98 -7.49
C GLU A 277 16.03 -35.95 -6.53
N ASP A 278 17.06 -36.66 -6.99
CA ASP A 278 17.86 -37.57 -6.16
C ASP A 278 18.61 -36.81 -5.04
N GLN A 279 19.17 -35.64 -5.35
CA GLN A 279 19.84 -34.79 -4.36
C GLN A 279 18.87 -34.24 -3.31
N VAL A 280 17.69 -33.77 -3.73
CA VAL A 280 16.66 -33.23 -2.83
C VAL A 280 16.14 -34.32 -1.91
N THR A 281 15.81 -35.49 -2.44
CA THR A 281 15.31 -36.62 -1.63
C THR A 281 16.34 -37.08 -0.61
N THR A 282 17.61 -37.17 -1.01
CA THR A 282 18.71 -37.54 -0.11
C THR A 282 18.94 -36.49 0.99
N THR A 283 18.97 -35.20 0.62
CA THR A 283 19.19 -34.10 1.58
C THR A 283 18.03 -33.93 2.56
N LEU A 284 16.79 -34.09 2.09
CA LEU A 284 15.60 -34.07 2.93
C LEU A 284 15.65 -35.20 3.97
N PHE A 285 15.91 -36.44 3.52
CA PHE A 285 15.97 -37.60 4.41
C PHE A 285 17.07 -37.45 5.46
N ASN A 286 18.27 -37.00 5.06
CA ASN A 286 19.39 -36.81 5.99
C ASN A 286 19.13 -35.71 7.03
N SER A 287 18.36 -34.67 6.68
CA SER A 287 18.13 -33.52 7.55
C SER A 287 16.90 -33.69 8.46
N THR A 288 15.87 -34.40 8.00
CA THR A 288 14.55 -34.47 8.67
C THR A 288 14.11 -35.89 9.00
N GLY A 289 14.67 -36.90 8.35
CA GLY A 289 14.16 -38.28 8.38
C GLY A 289 12.90 -38.50 7.52
N GLU A 290 12.37 -37.45 6.89
CA GLU A 290 11.15 -37.52 6.08
C GLU A 290 11.43 -37.90 4.63
N LYS A 291 10.42 -38.49 3.96
CA LYS A 291 10.47 -38.85 2.54
C LYS A 291 9.39 -38.12 1.76
N LEU A 292 9.66 -37.89 0.47
CA LEU A 292 8.70 -37.33 -0.50
C LEU A 292 7.68 -38.40 -0.97
N GLU A 293 6.96 -39.02 -0.02
CA GLU A 293 6.05 -40.17 -0.25
C GLU A 293 4.60 -39.91 0.23
N GLY A 294 4.21 -38.65 0.43
CA GLY A 294 2.84 -38.24 0.75
C GLY A 294 1.78 -38.66 -0.28
N ARG A 295 0.51 -38.69 0.15
CA ARG A 295 -0.64 -39.11 -0.66
C ARG A 295 -0.77 -38.29 -1.95
N LEU A 296 -0.56 -36.99 -1.89
CA LEU A 296 -0.67 -36.08 -3.04
C LEU A 296 0.56 -36.21 -3.95
N TYR A 297 1.74 -36.49 -3.40
CA TYR A 297 2.95 -36.74 -4.20
C TYR A 297 2.85 -38.01 -5.04
N ASN A 298 2.22 -39.06 -4.52
CA ASN A 298 2.12 -40.36 -5.17
C ASN A 298 0.96 -40.45 -6.18
N ASN A 299 0.29 -39.35 -6.50
CA ASN A 299 -0.78 -39.33 -7.49
C ASN A 299 -0.20 -39.41 -8.92
N ASN A 300 -0.30 -40.58 -9.55
CA ASN A 300 0.22 -40.83 -10.91
C ASN A 300 -0.38 -39.92 -11.99
N ASN A 301 -1.61 -39.42 -11.80
CA ASN A 301 -2.26 -38.51 -12.75
C ASN A 301 -1.71 -37.08 -12.65
N GLU A 302 -1.10 -36.72 -11.51
CA GLU A 302 -0.68 -35.36 -11.18
C GLU A 302 0.80 -35.30 -10.77
N LYS A 303 1.67 -35.78 -11.66
CA LYS A 303 3.13 -35.80 -11.44
C LYS A 303 3.72 -34.42 -11.12
N PHE A 304 3.03 -33.34 -11.50
CA PHE A 304 3.41 -31.95 -11.23
C PHE A 304 3.55 -31.64 -9.75
N VAL A 305 2.79 -32.30 -8.88
CA VAL A 305 2.79 -32.03 -7.43
C VAL A 305 4.15 -32.38 -6.84
N LYS A 306 4.63 -33.61 -7.08
CA LYS A 306 5.96 -34.05 -6.63
C LYS A 306 7.07 -33.19 -7.24
N ARG A 307 6.97 -32.86 -8.53
CA ARG A 307 7.95 -32.00 -9.22
C ARG A 307 8.04 -30.60 -8.61
N THR A 308 6.89 -30.02 -8.26
CA THR A 308 6.79 -28.73 -7.59
C THR A 308 7.44 -28.79 -6.21
N ALA A 309 7.15 -29.84 -5.44
CA ALA A 309 7.76 -30.06 -4.13
C ALA A 309 9.28 -30.17 -4.22
N VAL A 310 9.83 -30.91 -5.20
CA VAL A 310 11.27 -31.00 -5.44
C VAL A 310 11.89 -29.62 -5.67
N LEU A 311 11.24 -28.75 -6.45
CA LEU A 311 11.72 -27.39 -6.69
C LEU A 311 11.62 -26.49 -5.44
N ILE A 312 10.57 -26.63 -4.63
CA ILE A 312 10.43 -25.93 -3.35
C ILE A 312 11.53 -26.37 -2.39
N TYR A 313 11.73 -27.67 -2.19
CA TYR A 313 12.79 -28.18 -1.32
C TYR A 313 14.20 -27.85 -1.84
N ALA A 314 14.41 -27.86 -3.17
CA ALA A 314 15.67 -27.38 -3.75
C ALA A 314 15.95 -25.91 -3.40
N HIS A 315 14.90 -25.08 -3.30
CA HIS A 315 15.01 -23.70 -2.82
C HIS A 315 15.28 -23.62 -1.32
N LEU A 316 14.53 -24.37 -0.50
CA LEU A 316 14.69 -24.39 0.96
C LEU A 316 16.05 -24.93 1.43
N PHE A 317 16.65 -25.89 0.71
CA PHE A 317 17.98 -26.42 1.01
C PHE A 317 19.11 -25.74 0.22
N ARG A 318 18.78 -24.73 -0.59
CA ARG A 318 19.74 -23.98 -1.43
C ARG A 318 20.62 -24.90 -2.30
N ILE A 319 20.03 -25.94 -2.87
CA ILE A 319 20.78 -26.91 -3.69
C ILE A 319 21.27 -26.21 -4.97
N PRO A 320 22.56 -26.36 -5.34
CA PRO A 320 23.10 -25.75 -6.54
C PRO A 320 22.50 -26.35 -7.81
N ILE A 321 21.93 -25.51 -8.69
CA ILE A 321 21.34 -25.92 -9.97
C ILE A 321 22.15 -25.28 -11.11
N SER A 322 22.74 -26.11 -11.97
CA SER A 322 23.54 -25.65 -13.10
C SER A 322 22.71 -25.25 -14.32
N ASP A 323 21.56 -25.92 -14.54
CA ASP A 323 20.70 -25.66 -15.70
C ASP A 323 19.81 -24.42 -15.48
N VAL A 324 19.97 -23.42 -16.35
CA VAL A 324 19.22 -22.16 -16.33
C VAL A 324 17.72 -22.39 -16.51
N ALA A 325 17.28 -23.39 -17.27
CA ALA A 325 15.87 -23.68 -17.48
C ALA A 325 15.19 -24.18 -16.20
N VAL A 326 15.83 -25.13 -15.50
CA VAL A 326 15.37 -25.64 -14.20
C VAL A 326 15.42 -24.56 -13.13
N LEU A 327 16.47 -23.73 -13.16
CA LEU A 327 16.63 -22.61 -12.25
C LEU A 327 15.51 -21.57 -12.42
N LYS A 328 15.11 -21.28 -13.67
CA LYS A 328 13.98 -20.40 -13.96
C LYS A 328 12.66 -21.00 -13.49
N ALA A 329 12.45 -22.31 -13.71
CA ALA A 329 11.27 -23.01 -13.21
C ALA A 329 11.19 -22.96 -11.68
N LYS A 330 12.31 -23.19 -10.97
CA LYS A 330 12.40 -23.05 -9.50
C LYS A 330 11.94 -21.66 -9.04
N HIS A 331 12.48 -20.59 -9.62
CA HIS A 331 12.14 -19.24 -9.17
C HIS A 331 10.69 -18.85 -9.54
N ASP A 332 10.17 -19.28 -10.69
CA ASP A 332 8.75 -19.10 -11.01
C ASP A 332 7.87 -19.82 -9.97
N VAL A 333 8.18 -21.07 -9.61
CA VAL A 333 7.46 -21.84 -8.57
C VAL A 333 7.50 -21.09 -7.23
N VAL A 334 8.67 -20.67 -6.76
CA VAL A 334 8.82 -19.97 -5.48
C VAL A 334 8.04 -18.66 -5.45
N ASN A 335 8.01 -17.92 -6.56
CA ASN A 335 7.24 -16.67 -6.64
C ASN A 335 5.73 -16.91 -6.51
N TYR A 336 5.20 -17.97 -7.13
CA TYR A 336 3.79 -18.35 -6.96
C TYR A 336 3.54 -18.91 -5.56
N ALA A 337 4.41 -19.78 -5.05
CA ALA A 337 4.31 -20.38 -3.72
C ALA A 337 4.13 -19.34 -2.61
N ARG A 338 4.92 -18.26 -2.65
CA ARG A 338 4.82 -17.13 -1.70
C ARG A 338 3.46 -16.43 -1.69
N HIS A 339 2.79 -16.38 -2.84
CA HIS A 339 1.46 -15.78 -2.95
C HIS A 339 0.38 -16.76 -2.46
N LEU A 340 0.50 -18.02 -2.85
CA LEU A 340 -0.47 -19.09 -2.55
C LEU A 340 -0.59 -19.40 -1.05
N THR A 341 0.43 -19.12 -0.23
CA THR A 341 0.33 -19.24 1.23
C THR A 341 -0.76 -18.35 1.82
N SER A 342 -1.12 -17.24 1.18
CA SER A 342 -2.25 -16.39 1.61
C SER A 342 -3.59 -17.14 1.52
N GLY A 343 -3.80 -17.94 0.47
CA GLY A 343 -5.00 -18.78 0.33
C GLY A 343 -5.07 -19.86 1.41
N MET A 344 -3.94 -20.47 1.78
CA MET A 344 -3.88 -21.42 2.91
C MET A 344 -4.19 -20.74 4.25
N GLN A 345 -3.67 -19.51 4.47
CA GLN A 345 -3.99 -18.70 5.64
C GLN A 345 -5.50 -18.44 5.74
N SER A 346 -6.15 -17.98 4.67
CA SER A 346 -7.59 -17.69 4.67
C SER A 346 -8.47 -18.90 5.00
N ILE A 347 -8.13 -20.09 4.49
CA ILE A 347 -8.84 -21.33 4.83
C ILE A 347 -8.66 -21.67 6.31
N THR A 348 -7.44 -21.52 6.82
CA THR A 348 -7.11 -21.84 8.21
C THR A 348 -7.79 -20.87 9.18
N LEU A 349 -7.93 -19.60 8.80
CA LEU A 349 -8.68 -18.59 9.53
C LEU A 349 -10.19 -18.85 9.53
N GLY A 350 -10.74 -19.42 8.46
CA GLY A 350 -12.15 -19.85 8.44
C GLY A 350 -12.48 -20.86 9.55
N TYR A 351 -11.50 -21.66 9.98
CA TYR A 351 -11.62 -22.63 11.07
C TYR A 351 -11.03 -22.15 12.41
N ASN A 352 -10.41 -20.96 12.44
CA ASN A 352 -9.66 -20.44 13.57
C ASN A 352 -8.59 -21.41 14.12
N TRP A 353 -7.95 -22.23 13.28
CA TRP A 353 -6.88 -23.15 13.74
C TRP A 353 -5.58 -22.40 14.01
N LEU A 354 -5.13 -22.39 15.27
CA LEU A 354 -3.94 -21.63 15.67
C LEU A 354 -2.64 -22.28 15.16
N SER A 355 -2.39 -23.55 15.50
CA SER A 355 -1.13 -24.23 15.17
C SER A 355 -0.87 -24.27 13.67
N THR A 356 -1.86 -24.64 12.88
CA THR A 356 -1.77 -24.65 11.42
C THR A 356 -1.54 -23.27 10.85
N TYR A 357 -2.16 -22.21 11.39
CA TYR A 357 -1.94 -20.84 10.92
C TYR A 357 -0.48 -20.42 11.15
N LEU A 358 0.06 -20.71 12.34
CA LEU A 358 1.46 -20.45 12.67
C LEU A 358 2.41 -21.23 11.77
N VAL A 359 2.08 -22.47 11.37
CA VAL A 359 2.86 -23.27 10.41
C VAL A 359 2.83 -22.63 9.02
N VAL A 360 1.69 -22.12 8.55
CA VAL A 360 1.60 -21.45 7.23
C VAL A 360 2.40 -20.15 7.22
N VAL A 361 2.36 -19.35 8.29
CA VAL A 361 3.23 -18.16 8.44
C VAL A 361 4.71 -18.56 8.45
N THR A 362 5.04 -19.65 9.15
CA THR A 362 6.40 -20.20 9.17
C THR A 362 6.84 -20.63 7.76
N LEU A 363 5.97 -21.29 6.99
CA LEU A 363 6.23 -21.64 5.58
C LEU A 363 6.53 -20.39 4.73
N GLN A 364 5.81 -19.30 4.94
CA GLN A 364 6.07 -18.03 4.26
C GLN A 364 7.47 -17.47 4.59
N GLN A 365 7.86 -17.42 5.86
CA GLN A 365 9.21 -16.99 6.28
C GLN A 365 10.31 -17.81 5.61
N HIS A 366 10.15 -19.13 5.58
CA HIS A 366 11.12 -20.08 5.06
C HIS A 366 11.24 -20.02 3.52
N LEU A 367 10.13 -19.74 2.82
CA LEU A 367 10.14 -19.46 1.38
C LEU A 367 10.87 -18.15 1.04
N VAL A 368 10.74 -17.12 1.88
CA VAL A 368 11.42 -15.82 1.70
C VAL A 368 12.92 -15.94 1.99
N GLN A 369 13.30 -16.57 3.09
CA GLN A 369 14.70 -16.73 3.51
C GLN A 369 15.44 -17.89 2.84
N ALA A 370 14.73 -18.68 2.03
CA ALA A 370 15.26 -19.85 1.33
C ALA A 370 16.00 -20.80 2.27
N MET A 371 15.35 -21.19 3.37
CA MET A 371 15.90 -22.13 4.35
C MET A 371 14.82 -23.11 4.82
N HIS A 372 15.20 -24.34 5.17
CA HIS A 372 14.28 -25.32 5.78
C HIS A 372 14.22 -25.14 7.31
N PRO A 373 13.08 -25.37 7.99
CA PRO A 373 12.98 -25.22 9.45
C PRO A 373 13.89 -26.14 10.28
N ALA A 374 14.37 -27.21 9.67
CA ALA A 374 15.36 -28.11 10.30
C ALA A 374 16.76 -27.49 10.40
N LEU A 375 17.03 -26.41 9.65
CA LEU A 375 18.32 -25.73 9.63
C LEU A 375 18.35 -24.58 10.65
N SER A 376 19.55 -24.25 11.11
CA SER A 376 19.76 -23.11 12.02
C SER A 376 19.38 -21.78 11.35
N PRO A 377 18.71 -20.85 12.07
CA PRO A 377 18.43 -19.49 11.59
C PRO A 377 19.66 -18.69 11.15
N LEU A 378 20.86 -19.09 11.58
CA LEU A 378 22.13 -18.48 11.16
C LEU A 378 22.40 -18.61 9.66
N VAL A 379 21.78 -19.59 8.99
CA VAL A 379 21.88 -19.77 7.53
C VAL A 379 21.31 -18.57 6.77
N GLN A 380 20.52 -17.70 7.42
CA GLN A 380 20.04 -16.44 6.83
C GLN A 380 21.16 -15.44 6.52
N LEU A 381 22.29 -15.51 7.25
CA LEU A 381 23.43 -14.64 6.96
C LEU A 381 24.16 -15.08 5.69
N PRO A 382 24.68 -14.13 4.89
CA PRO A 382 25.40 -14.47 3.68
C PRO A 382 26.72 -15.16 4.00
N HIS A 383 27.19 -16.00 3.07
CA HIS A 383 28.49 -16.72 3.15
C HIS A 383 28.65 -17.72 4.32
N ILE A 384 27.60 -17.98 5.12
CA ILE A 384 27.65 -19.00 6.18
C ILE A 384 27.23 -20.37 5.63
N SER A 385 28.11 -21.36 5.78
CA SER A 385 27.81 -22.76 5.46
C SER A 385 26.82 -23.39 6.44
N VAL A 386 25.93 -24.23 5.91
CA VAL A 386 24.94 -24.99 6.71
C VAL A 386 25.63 -25.84 7.79
N LYS A 387 26.78 -26.46 7.47
CA LYS A 387 27.52 -27.30 8.42
C LYS A 387 28.05 -26.50 9.62
N THR A 388 28.51 -25.28 9.38
CA THR A 388 29.03 -24.41 10.42
C THR A 388 27.89 -23.87 11.28
N ALA A 389 26.79 -23.45 10.65
CA ALA A 389 25.58 -23.02 11.35
C ALA A 389 24.97 -24.12 12.26
N GLU A 390 24.97 -25.38 11.81
CA GLU A 390 24.50 -26.52 12.62
C GLU A 390 25.42 -26.84 13.80
N LYS A 391 26.74 -26.78 13.61
CA LYS A 391 27.71 -26.98 14.71
C LYS A 391 27.52 -25.94 15.80
N LEU A 392 27.40 -24.67 15.42
CA LEU A 392 27.19 -23.56 16.35
C LEU A 392 25.85 -23.67 17.09
N ALA A 393 24.79 -24.07 16.38
CA ALA A 393 23.49 -24.29 16.99
C ALA A 393 23.50 -25.43 18.03
N LYS A 394 24.25 -26.51 17.78
CA LYS A 394 24.39 -27.66 18.70
C LYS A 394 25.22 -27.32 19.95
N ASN A 395 26.28 -26.54 19.78
CA ASN A 395 27.13 -26.11 20.89
C ASN A 395 26.42 -25.07 21.78
N GLY A 396 25.45 -24.34 21.24
CA GLY A 396 24.64 -23.36 21.97
C GLY A 396 25.25 -21.96 22.02
N ASP A 397 26.37 -21.73 21.34
CA ASP A 397 27.11 -20.46 21.35
C ASP A 397 26.31 -19.32 20.68
N ILE A 398 25.70 -19.59 19.52
CA ILE A 398 24.94 -18.62 18.73
C ILE A 398 23.73 -19.31 18.10
N LYS A 399 22.55 -18.70 18.24
CA LYS A 399 21.28 -19.22 17.71
C LYS A 399 20.61 -18.30 16.69
N ALA A 400 20.86 -17.00 16.77
CA ALA A 400 20.19 -15.99 15.94
C ALA A 400 21.18 -15.10 15.18
N PRO A 401 20.82 -14.62 13.97
CA PRO A 401 21.68 -13.74 13.17
C PRO A 401 22.12 -12.45 13.87
N GLU A 402 21.25 -11.84 14.70
CA GLU A 402 21.54 -10.62 15.47
C GLU A 402 22.70 -10.81 16.46
N GLN A 403 22.85 -12.01 17.02
CA GLN A 403 23.88 -12.27 18.03
C GLN A 403 25.29 -12.16 17.46
N TYR A 404 25.48 -12.35 16.14
CA TYR A 404 26.78 -12.19 15.49
C TYR A 404 27.38 -10.80 15.73
N ALA A 405 26.55 -9.74 15.72
CA ALA A 405 26.99 -8.37 15.93
C ALA A 405 27.57 -8.12 17.32
N SER A 406 27.13 -8.89 18.33
CA SER A 406 27.53 -8.74 19.73
C SER A 406 28.84 -9.45 20.11
N ILE A 407 29.40 -10.25 19.19
CA ILE A 407 30.54 -11.13 19.47
C ILE A 407 31.86 -10.42 19.16
N SER A 408 32.91 -10.72 19.92
CA SER A 408 34.25 -10.17 19.69
C SER A 408 34.91 -10.75 18.43
N GLU A 409 35.82 -10.03 17.79
CA GLU A 409 36.53 -10.50 16.58
C GLU A 409 37.29 -11.82 16.79
N GLN A 410 37.88 -12.03 17.97
CA GLN A 410 38.58 -13.28 18.31
C GLN A 410 37.64 -14.47 18.34
N GLN A 411 36.43 -14.28 18.88
CA GLN A 411 35.40 -15.31 18.90
C GLN A 411 34.79 -15.52 17.51
N LYS A 412 34.70 -14.48 16.66
CA LYS A 412 34.27 -14.66 15.27
C LYS A 412 35.22 -15.57 14.50
N ASP A 413 36.53 -15.42 14.71
CA ASP A 413 37.54 -16.27 14.06
C ASP A 413 37.52 -17.73 14.54
N SER A 414 37.17 -17.97 15.80
CA SER A 414 37.05 -19.34 16.33
C SER A 414 35.74 -20.01 15.91
N LEU A 415 34.63 -19.29 15.96
CA LEU A 415 33.28 -19.80 15.66
C LEU A 415 33.03 -19.92 14.16
N PHE A 416 33.64 -19.06 13.34
CA PHE A 416 33.50 -19.04 11.88
C PHE A 416 34.86 -19.21 11.19
N PRO A 417 35.46 -20.42 11.23
CA PRO A 417 36.77 -20.66 10.64
C PRO A 417 36.80 -20.42 9.12
N GLU A 418 35.66 -20.57 8.44
CA GLU A 418 35.49 -20.32 7.00
C GLU A 418 35.68 -18.84 6.62
N LEU A 419 35.48 -17.93 7.58
CA LEU A 419 35.59 -16.48 7.39
C LEU A 419 36.96 -15.94 7.80
N LYS A 420 37.87 -16.80 8.27
CA LYS A 420 39.20 -16.40 8.74
C LYS A 420 40.00 -15.78 7.60
N GLY A 421 40.49 -14.55 7.80
CA GLY A 421 41.21 -13.78 6.79
C GLY A 421 40.34 -13.10 5.72
N GLN A 422 39.01 -13.18 5.82
CA GLN A 422 38.06 -12.53 4.92
C GLN A 422 37.39 -11.32 5.59
N ASP A 423 38.18 -10.29 5.90
CA ASP A 423 37.71 -9.14 6.69
C ASP A 423 36.59 -8.34 6.01
N TYR A 424 36.56 -8.31 4.66
CA TYR A 424 35.46 -7.70 3.92
C TYR A 424 34.11 -8.38 4.21
N ILE A 425 34.09 -9.72 4.16
CA ILE A 425 32.87 -10.52 4.37
C ILE A 425 32.43 -10.44 5.84
N LYS A 426 33.38 -10.47 6.80
CA LYS A 426 33.07 -10.26 8.21
C LYS A 426 32.41 -8.90 8.46
N LYS A 427 32.97 -7.82 7.88
CA LYS A 427 32.38 -6.46 7.98
C LYS A 427 30.98 -6.40 7.35
N HIS A 428 30.76 -7.11 6.25
CA HIS A 428 29.45 -7.19 5.61
C HIS A 428 28.42 -7.93 6.48
N ILE A 429 28.78 -9.10 7.01
CA ILE A 429 27.93 -9.87 7.92
C ILE A 429 27.65 -9.06 9.20
N GLN A 430 28.65 -8.36 9.73
CA GLN A 430 28.50 -7.45 10.87
C GLN A 430 27.44 -6.37 10.58
N ALA A 431 27.56 -5.65 9.45
CA ALA A 431 26.61 -4.61 9.09
C ALA A 431 25.18 -5.13 8.90
N ILE A 432 25.01 -6.34 8.35
CA ILE A 432 23.70 -7.00 8.21
C ILE A 432 23.14 -7.40 9.58
N SER A 433 23.97 -8.00 10.43
CA SER A 433 23.59 -8.47 11.76
C SER A 433 23.16 -7.31 12.67
N GLU A 434 23.85 -6.17 12.60
CA GLU A 434 23.47 -4.94 13.30
C GLU A 434 22.09 -4.43 12.87
N HIS A 435 21.70 -4.59 11.60
CA HIS A 435 20.38 -4.13 11.16
C HIS A 435 19.35 -5.28 11.13
N TRP A 436 19.62 -6.41 11.78
CA TRP A 436 18.72 -7.54 11.79
C TRP A 436 17.45 -7.21 12.59
N PRO A 437 16.23 -7.33 12.01
CA PRO A 437 15.03 -6.81 12.65
C PRO A 437 14.48 -7.77 13.71
N LYS A 438 15.09 -7.80 14.89
CA LYS A 438 14.55 -8.54 16.04
C LYS A 438 13.47 -7.71 16.74
N LEU A 439 12.27 -8.25 16.82
CA LEU A 439 11.18 -7.60 17.55
C LEU A 439 11.38 -7.74 19.06
N GLU A 440 11.04 -6.67 19.76
CA GLU A 440 11.02 -6.57 21.22
C GLU A 440 9.64 -6.09 21.67
N LEU A 441 9.10 -6.75 22.70
CA LEU A 441 7.88 -6.33 23.37
C LEU A 441 8.22 -5.22 24.37
N VAL A 442 7.58 -4.06 24.23
CA VAL A 442 7.77 -2.93 25.16
C VAL A 442 6.76 -3.01 26.30
N SER A 443 5.47 -3.10 25.97
CA SER A 443 4.41 -3.33 26.96
C SER A 443 3.22 -4.04 26.32
N SER A 444 2.41 -4.68 27.16
CA SER A 444 1.16 -5.33 26.78
C SER A 444 0.15 -5.10 27.91
N GLU A 445 -0.92 -4.38 27.62
CA GLU A 445 -1.88 -3.90 28.62
C GLU A 445 -3.32 -4.16 28.15
N PHE A 446 -4.18 -4.53 29.10
CA PHE A 446 -5.62 -4.58 28.91
C PHE A 446 -6.22 -3.33 29.58
N LYS A 447 -7.00 -2.57 28.83
CA LYS A 447 -7.74 -1.42 29.34
C LYS A 447 -9.24 -1.63 29.13
N VAL A 448 -10.04 -1.24 30.12
CA VAL A 448 -11.50 -1.16 30.01
C VAL A 448 -11.88 0.30 30.14
N VAL A 449 -12.79 0.77 29.30
CA VAL A 449 -13.22 2.17 29.34
C VAL A 449 -14.13 2.36 30.55
N GLY A 450 -13.72 3.24 31.47
CA GLY A 450 -14.52 3.63 32.64
C GLY A 450 -14.44 2.69 33.85
N GLU A 451 -13.75 1.55 33.76
CA GLU A 451 -13.57 0.60 34.86
C GLU A 451 -12.09 0.23 35.02
N LYS A 452 -11.58 0.19 36.26
CA LYS A 452 -10.19 -0.22 36.57
C LYS A 452 -9.98 -1.73 36.45
N THR A 453 -11.01 -2.52 36.74
CA THR A 453 -10.98 -3.98 36.70
C THR A 453 -11.79 -4.52 35.53
N VAL A 454 -11.48 -5.74 35.11
CA VAL A 454 -12.19 -6.39 34.00
C VAL A 454 -13.39 -7.16 34.56
N THR A 455 -14.58 -6.64 34.33
CA THR A 455 -15.84 -7.30 34.69
C THR A 455 -16.34 -8.26 33.59
N PRO A 456 -17.22 -9.24 33.89
CA PRO A 456 -17.64 -10.22 32.91
C PRO A 456 -18.51 -9.58 31.81
N GLY A 457 -18.21 -9.90 30.56
CA GLY A 457 -18.93 -9.39 29.39
C GLY A 457 -18.61 -7.95 28.98
N CYS A 458 -17.68 -7.24 29.64
CA CYS A 458 -17.22 -5.92 29.22
C CYS A 458 -16.40 -5.98 27.92
N VAL A 459 -16.24 -4.84 27.24
CA VAL A 459 -15.37 -4.74 26.06
C VAL A 459 -13.98 -4.33 26.53
N ILE A 460 -13.01 -5.22 26.32
CA ILE A 460 -11.60 -5.00 26.64
C ILE A 460 -10.90 -4.44 25.42
N HIS A 461 -10.15 -3.37 25.62
CA HIS A 461 -9.18 -2.84 24.66
C HIS A 461 -7.79 -3.38 25.01
N PHE A 462 -7.28 -4.26 24.16
CA PHE A 462 -5.93 -4.77 24.25
C PHE A 462 -4.97 -3.92 23.43
N THR A 463 -3.96 -3.37 24.09
CA THR A 463 -2.90 -2.57 23.48
C THR A 463 -1.56 -3.27 23.68
N MET A 464 -0.83 -3.45 22.59
CA MET A 464 0.50 -4.03 22.59
C MET A 464 1.48 -3.10 21.89
N LYS A 465 2.55 -2.74 22.58
CA LYS A 465 3.60 -1.84 22.11
C LYS A 465 4.82 -2.67 21.72
N ILE A 466 5.24 -2.58 20.46
CA ILE A 466 6.40 -3.32 19.93
C ILE A 466 7.40 -2.38 19.26
N LYS A 467 8.68 -2.73 19.30
CA LYS A 467 9.75 -2.02 18.59
C LYS A 467 10.76 -3.01 18.03
N ILE A 468 11.58 -2.58 17.07
CA ILE A 468 12.77 -3.36 16.69
C ILE A 468 13.87 -3.04 17.69
N LYS A 469 14.50 -4.09 18.24
CA LYS A 469 15.60 -3.96 19.19
C LYS A 469 16.76 -3.21 18.53
N SER A 470 17.24 -2.17 19.21
CA SER A 470 18.43 -1.44 18.76
C SER A 470 19.69 -2.23 19.11
N PRO A 471 20.69 -2.31 18.20
CA PRO A 471 21.95 -3.03 18.46
C PRO A 471 22.77 -2.44 19.61
N LYS A 472 22.52 -1.16 19.93
CA LYS A 472 23.34 -0.38 20.87
C LYS A 472 22.68 -0.16 22.24
N SER A 473 21.45 -0.63 22.47
CA SER A 473 20.86 -0.54 23.81
C SER A 473 21.25 -1.79 24.62
N PRO A 474 22.01 -1.65 25.72
CA PRO A 474 22.21 -2.77 26.62
C PRO A 474 20.85 -3.17 27.19
N THR A 475 20.60 -4.49 27.22
CA THR A 475 19.44 -5.11 27.84
C THR A 475 19.34 -4.61 29.29
N MET A 476 18.31 -3.84 29.63
CA MET A 476 17.98 -3.56 31.03
C MET A 476 17.44 -4.85 31.64
N VAL A 477 18.29 -5.54 32.40
CA VAL A 477 17.89 -6.62 33.30
C VAL A 477 17.96 -6.05 34.71
N ASN A 478 16.78 -5.89 35.32
CA ASN A 478 16.44 -5.68 36.73
C ASN A 478 17.52 -5.18 37.71
N GLY A 479 17.22 -4.03 38.33
CA GLY A 479 17.69 -3.68 39.68
C GLY A 479 18.16 -2.24 39.83
N ASN A 480 17.24 -1.29 40.03
CA ASN A 480 17.41 -0.18 40.99
C ASN A 480 16.14 0.69 41.06
N GLU A 481 15.42 0.57 42.18
CA GLU A 481 14.15 1.24 42.52
C GLU A 481 14.30 2.73 42.89
N LYS A 482 15.18 3.51 42.24
CA LYS A 482 15.39 4.92 42.62
C LYS A 482 15.23 5.97 41.52
N SER A 483 14.87 5.58 40.29
CA SER A 483 14.55 6.52 39.20
C SER A 483 13.03 6.69 38.95
N LEU A 484 12.19 5.96 39.68
CA LEU A 484 10.74 5.85 39.43
C LEU A 484 9.92 7.12 39.74
N ALA A 485 10.46 8.09 40.48
CA ALA A 485 9.70 9.28 40.90
C ALA A 485 9.71 10.44 39.88
N GLN A 486 10.69 10.49 38.97
CA GLN A 486 10.75 11.54 37.92
C GLN A 486 10.21 11.05 36.57
N GLU A 487 10.19 9.75 36.32
CA GLU A 487 9.52 9.16 35.15
C GLU A 487 8.00 9.05 35.35
N SER A 488 7.51 8.98 36.59
CA SER A 488 6.06 8.87 36.89
C SER A 488 5.26 10.13 36.56
N GLU A 489 5.84 11.33 36.72
CA GLU A 489 5.15 12.59 36.41
C GLU A 489 5.09 12.86 34.90
N GLN A 490 6.15 12.54 34.15
CA GLN A 490 6.16 12.63 32.68
C GLN A 490 5.35 11.51 32.02
N ALA A 491 5.29 10.32 32.61
CA ALA A 491 4.41 9.23 32.18
C ALA A 491 2.94 9.58 32.43
N ALA A 492 2.58 10.18 33.57
CA ALA A 492 1.22 10.61 33.86
C ALA A 492 0.72 11.71 32.91
N GLU A 493 1.55 12.70 32.56
CA GLU A 493 1.19 13.72 31.56
C GLU A 493 1.13 13.19 30.12
N GLN A 494 1.92 12.17 29.78
CA GLN A 494 1.86 11.48 28.48
C GLN A 494 0.68 10.50 28.40
N ASP A 495 0.29 9.87 29.52
CA ASP A 495 -0.86 8.98 29.61
C ASP A 495 -2.17 9.76 29.54
N LEU A 496 -2.28 10.93 30.19
CA LEU A 496 -3.46 11.82 30.06
C LEU A 496 -3.66 12.33 28.62
N LYS A 497 -2.57 12.73 27.93
CA LYS A 497 -2.61 13.08 26.50
C LYS A 497 -2.85 11.87 25.59
N GLY A 498 -2.42 10.69 26.01
CA GLY A 498 -2.68 9.41 25.35
C GLY A 498 -4.14 9.00 25.45
N GLU A 499 -4.79 9.24 26.60
CA GLU A 499 -6.20 8.96 26.85
C GLU A 499 -7.12 9.87 26.00
N GLU A 500 -6.81 11.17 25.89
CA GLU A 500 -7.55 12.07 24.99
C GLU A 500 -7.41 11.67 23.51
N LEU A 501 -6.21 11.23 23.09
CA LEU A 501 -5.98 10.72 21.74
C LEU A 501 -6.65 9.35 21.50
N GLU A 502 -6.77 8.50 22.53
CA GLU A 502 -7.46 7.21 22.49
C GLU A 502 -8.98 7.39 22.32
N ILE A 503 -9.58 8.40 22.95
CA ILE A 503 -11.01 8.74 22.79
C ILE A 503 -11.30 9.28 21.37
N ASP A 504 -10.42 10.13 20.83
CA ASP A 504 -10.56 10.67 19.47
C ASP A 504 -10.40 9.58 18.38
N GLU A 505 -9.59 8.55 18.66
CA GLU A 505 -9.45 7.36 17.82
C GLU A 505 -10.65 6.41 17.92
N LEU A 506 -11.24 6.26 19.11
CA LEU A 506 -12.50 5.54 19.34
C LEU A 506 -13.68 6.19 18.59
N LEU A 507 -13.61 7.51 18.34
CA LEU A 507 -14.56 8.28 17.52
C LEU A 507 -14.26 8.24 16.01
N GLY A 508 -13.29 7.44 15.56
CA GLY A 508 -13.07 7.12 14.14
C GLY A 508 -12.24 8.12 13.34
N ARG A 509 -11.58 9.10 13.97
CA ARG A 509 -10.68 10.06 13.30
C ARG A 509 -9.23 9.60 13.35
N LYS A 510 -8.83 8.66 12.48
CA LYS A 510 -7.42 8.27 12.35
C LYS A 510 -6.58 9.36 11.67
N LYS A 511 -5.63 9.96 12.40
CA LYS A 511 -4.55 10.76 11.82
C LYS A 511 -3.41 9.86 11.33
N ALA A 512 -2.89 10.12 10.13
CA ALA A 512 -1.76 9.37 9.58
C ALA A 512 -0.53 9.48 10.50
N GLY A 513 0.05 8.35 10.90
CA GLY A 513 1.21 8.28 11.79
C GLY A 513 0.92 8.21 13.28
N ALA A 514 -0.36 8.18 13.71
CA ALA A 514 -0.75 8.05 15.12
C ALA A 514 -0.23 6.75 15.77
N ASP A 515 -0.18 5.66 14.99
CA ASP A 515 0.23 4.33 15.45
C ASP A 515 1.77 4.14 15.51
N GLY A 516 2.59 5.19 15.37
CA GLY A 516 4.06 5.10 15.44
C GLY A 516 4.74 4.48 14.21
N GLU A 517 4.17 4.67 13.02
CA GLU A 517 4.66 4.13 11.73
C GLU A 517 6.06 4.65 11.36
N GLU A 518 7.00 3.75 11.09
CA GLU A 518 8.36 4.08 10.63
C GLU A 518 8.73 3.22 9.41
N LYS A 519 9.04 3.87 8.28
CA LYS A 519 9.27 3.17 7.00
C LYS A 519 10.46 2.20 7.10
N CYS A 520 10.21 0.91 6.85
CA CYS A 520 11.27 -0.10 6.85
C CYS A 520 11.99 -0.20 5.48
N PRO A 521 13.28 -0.61 5.48
CA PRO A 521 13.96 -1.01 4.25
C PRO A 521 13.37 -2.31 3.67
N VAL A 522 13.76 -2.62 2.44
CA VAL A 522 13.44 -3.90 1.78
C VAL A 522 14.01 -5.07 2.59
N VAL A 523 13.31 -6.20 2.62
CA VAL A 523 13.77 -7.42 3.29
C VAL A 523 15.12 -7.89 2.75
N HIS A 524 16.02 -8.29 3.65
CA HIS A 524 17.22 -9.06 3.31
C HIS A 524 16.81 -10.47 2.82
N ALA A 525 16.65 -10.64 1.50
CA ALA A 525 16.25 -11.89 0.87
C ALA A 525 17.01 -12.12 -0.46
N PRO A 526 18.32 -12.47 -0.39
CA PRO A 526 19.18 -12.55 -1.58
C PRO A 526 18.82 -13.69 -2.54
N HIS A 527 18.13 -14.72 -2.05
CA HIS A 527 17.77 -15.93 -2.82
C HIS A 527 16.42 -15.84 -3.54
N VAL A 528 15.67 -14.74 -3.36
CA VAL A 528 14.37 -14.56 -4.01
C VAL A 528 14.44 -13.46 -5.06
N THR A 529 13.74 -13.67 -6.18
CA THR A 529 13.76 -12.75 -7.32
C THR A 529 13.02 -11.45 -7.06
N LYS A 530 11.88 -11.49 -6.37
CA LYS A 530 11.06 -10.30 -6.11
C LYS A 530 11.40 -9.72 -4.75
N ASP A 531 11.73 -8.44 -4.73
CA ASP A 531 11.93 -7.68 -3.50
C ASP A 531 10.59 -7.47 -2.81
N THR A 532 10.62 -7.55 -1.48
CA THR A 532 9.43 -7.43 -0.64
C THR A 532 9.69 -6.55 0.56
N LYS A 533 8.64 -5.87 1.00
CA LYS A 533 8.62 -5.10 2.24
C LYS A 533 8.36 -6.05 3.41
N PRO A 534 9.04 -5.89 4.55
CA PRO A 534 8.77 -6.71 5.73
C PRO A 534 7.34 -6.49 6.19
N CYS A 535 6.60 -7.58 6.40
CA CYS A 535 5.29 -7.56 7.01
C CYS A 535 5.30 -8.42 8.28
N TYR A 536 4.39 -8.11 9.18
CA TYR A 536 4.20 -8.84 10.43
C TYR A 536 2.72 -9.18 10.61
N TYR A 537 2.48 -10.32 11.23
CA TYR A 537 1.16 -10.78 11.64
C TYR A 537 1.08 -10.71 13.15
N TRP A 538 0.11 -9.93 13.65
CA TRP A 538 -0.23 -9.90 15.06
C TRP A 538 -1.56 -10.61 15.27
N LEU A 539 -1.59 -11.59 16.18
CA LEU A 539 -2.79 -12.32 16.54
C LEU A 539 -2.74 -12.73 18.01
N VAL A 540 -3.91 -13.05 18.57
CA VAL A 540 -4.03 -13.62 19.91
C VAL A 540 -4.71 -14.97 19.80
N GLY A 541 -4.09 -15.99 20.36
CA GLY A 541 -4.61 -17.36 20.35
C GLY A 541 -4.66 -17.95 21.75
N ASP A 542 -5.56 -18.90 21.93
CA ASP A 542 -5.54 -19.82 23.06
C ASP A 542 -4.77 -21.08 22.66
N HIS A 543 -3.63 -21.29 23.32
CA HIS A 543 -2.78 -22.45 23.09
C HIS A 543 -3.43 -23.75 23.57
N LYS A 544 -4.26 -23.71 24.63
CA LYS A 544 -4.91 -24.90 25.19
C LYS A 544 -6.00 -25.44 24.26
N LEU A 545 -6.78 -24.54 23.66
CA LEU A 545 -7.83 -24.88 22.71
C LEU A 545 -7.34 -24.99 21.27
N ASN A 546 -6.09 -24.60 21.01
CA ASN A 546 -5.53 -24.49 19.65
C ASN A 546 -6.39 -23.61 18.72
N ARG A 547 -6.99 -22.55 19.27
CA ARG A 547 -7.87 -21.63 18.53
C ARG A 547 -7.33 -20.22 18.50
N ILE A 548 -7.54 -19.56 17.37
CA ILE A 548 -7.35 -18.12 17.23
C ILE A 548 -8.54 -17.44 17.90
N PHE A 549 -8.23 -16.52 18.82
CA PHE A 549 -9.22 -15.75 19.56
C PHE A 549 -9.40 -14.37 18.94
N VAL A 550 -8.30 -13.63 18.72
CA VAL A 550 -8.28 -12.38 17.95
C VAL A 550 -7.71 -12.66 16.57
N GLN A 551 -8.49 -12.35 15.53
CA GLN A 551 -8.09 -12.55 14.14
C GLN A 551 -6.79 -11.80 13.81
N PRO A 552 -5.92 -12.37 12.96
CA PRO A 552 -4.63 -11.79 12.67
C PRO A 552 -4.76 -10.47 11.90
N VAL A 553 -4.04 -9.46 12.37
CA VAL A 553 -3.87 -8.19 11.68
C VAL A 553 -2.49 -8.19 11.03
N LYS A 554 -2.46 -7.95 9.71
CA LYS A 554 -1.22 -7.76 8.97
C LYS A 554 -0.82 -6.29 8.99
N PHE A 555 0.41 -5.99 9.38
CA PHE A 555 0.93 -4.62 9.43
C PHE A 555 2.38 -4.54 8.92
N THR A 556 2.81 -3.32 8.58
CA THR A 556 4.17 -2.99 8.13
C THR A 556 4.72 -1.80 8.93
N ASP A 557 5.92 -1.33 8.59
CA ASP A 557 6.49 -0.07 9.09
C ASP A 557 6.76 -0.07 10.60
N VAL A 558 7.48 -1.09 11.06
CA VAL A 558 8.02 -1.17 12.42
C VAL A 558 9.44 -0.62 12.41
N GLY A 559 9.70 0.37 13.26
CA GLY A 559 10.98 1.07 13.33
C GLY A 559 11.86 0.68 14.51
N TYR A 560 13.06 1.27 14.52
CA TYR A 560 13.98 1.20 15.66
C TYR A 560 13.73 2.32 16.67
N THR A 561 13.22 3.47 16.20
CA THR A 561 13.12 4.70 17.00
C THR A 561 11.73 4.84 17.62
N LYS A 562 10.70 4.57 16.81
CA LYS A 562 9.31 4.68 17.25
C LYS A 562 8.73 3.34 17.64
N THR A 563 8.03 3.33 18.76
CA THR A 563 7.26 2.18 19.22
C THR A 563 5.97 2.09 18.40
N ARG A 564 5.75 0.94 17.75
CA ARG A 564 4.53 0.63 17.03
C ARG A 564 3.47 0.18 18.03
N VAL A 565 2.32 0.83 18.01
CA VAL A 565 1.18 0.49 18.87
C VAL A 565 0.20 -0.39 18.08
N LEU A 566 -0.18 -1.52 18.66
CA LEU A 566 -1.13 -2.47 18.10
C LEU A 566 -2.33 -2.55 19.03
N LYS A 567 -3.52 -2.24 18.50
CA LYS A 567 -4.77 -2.17 19.28
C LYS A 567 -5.81 -3.15 18.74
N ALA A 568 -6.47 -3.88 19.63
CA ALA A 568 -7.55 -4.80 19.32
C ALA A 568 -8.59 -4.76 20.44
N SER A 569 -9.87 -4.82 20.10
CA SER A 569 -10.95 -4.86 21.07
C SER A 569 -11.66 -6.21 21.02
N PHE A 570 -11.95 -6.80 22.17
CA PHE A 570 -12.73 -8.04 22.26
C PHE A 570 -13.56 -8.07 23.55
N GLN A 571 -14.57 -8.93 23.59
CA GLN A 571 -15.43 -9.06 24.76
C GLN A 571 -14.81 -10.00 25.80
N ALA A 572 -14.84 -9.60 27.08
CA ALA A 572 -14.44 -10.43 28.19
C ALA A 572 -15.35 -11.68 28.31
N PRO A 573 -14.80 -12.84 28.69
CA PRO A 573 -15.61 -14.01 29.03
C PRO A 573 -16.71 -13.69 30.06
N HIS A 574 -17.85 -14.38 29.96
CA HIS A 574 -19.00 -14.15 30.85
C HIS A 574 -18.84 -14.75 32.24
N SER A 575 -17.94 -15.70 32.43
CA SER A 575 -17.67 -16.30 33.73
C SER A 575 -16.43 -15.65 34.36
N PRO A 576 -16.46 -15.29 35.65
CA PRO A 576 -15.29 -14.81 36.36
C PRO A 576 -14.23 -15.92 36.43
N GLY A 577 -12.96 -15.53 36.36
CA GLY A 577 -11.84 -16.48 36.34
C GLY A 577 -10.58 -15.95 35.68
N LEU A 578 -9.52 -16.76 35.76
CA LEU A 578 -8.23 -16.46 35.14
C LEU A 578 -8.13 -17.14 33.77
N TYR A 579 -8.07 -16.33 32.72
CA TYR A 579 -7.91 -16.77 31.34
C TYR A 579 -6.48 -16.50 30.87
N THR A 580 -5.87 -17.50 30.24
CA THR A 580 -4.49 -17.40 29.75
C THR A 580 -4.50 -17.38 28.23
N PHE A 581 -4.01 -16.30 27.64
CA PHE A 581 -3.88 -16.13 26.20
C PHE A 581 -2.42 -15.99 25.79
N GLN A 582 -2.13 -16.22 24.51
CA GLN A 582 -0.82 -15.94 23.94
C GLN A 582 -0.97 -14.98 22.76
N ALA A 583 -0.33 -13.83 22.85
CA ALA A 583 -0.16 -12.94 21.70
C ALA A 583 1.09 -13.36 20.92
N TYR A 584 0.95 -13.44 19.60
CA TYR A 584 2.03 -13.73 18.68
C TYR A 584 2.21 -12.54 17.75
N VAL A 585 3.46 -12.09 17.61
CA VAL A 585 3.89 -11.23 16.52
C VAL A 585 4.91 -11.99 15.70
N LYS A 586 4.50 -12.44 14.50
CA LYS A 586 5.38 -13.18 13.60
C LYS A 586 5.69 -12.39 12.35
N SER A 587 6.96 -12.36 11.96
CA SER A 587 7.35 -11.83 10.66
C SER A 587 6.88 -12.76 9.54
N ASP A 588 6.58 -12.22 8.37
CA ASP A 588 6.34 -13.02 7.17
C ASP A 588 7.62 -13.34 6.40
N SER A 589 8.72 -12.69 6.77
CA SER A 589 9.93 -12.59 5.97
C SER A 589 11.21 -12.99 6.70
N TYR A 590 11.24 -12.93 8.04
CA TYR A 590 12.44 -13.21 8.83
C TYR A 590 12.20 -14.37 9.81
N VAL A 591 13.12 -15.33 9.87
CA VAL A 591 13.02 -16.47 10.78
C VAL A 591 13.71 -16.15 12.11
N GLY A 592 13.05 -16.47 13.24
CA GLY A 592 13.60 -16.30 14.59
C GLY A 592 13.52 -14.87 15.15
N THR A 593 12.84 -13.97 14.45
CA THR A 593 12.65 -12.56 14.86
C THR A 593 11.35 -12.33 15.63
N ASP A 594 10.53 -13.37 15.77
CA ASP A 594 9.19 -13.32 16.33
C ASP A 594 9.18 -13.02 17.83
N VAL A 595 8.04 -12.50 18.30
CA VAL A 595 7.72 -12.25 19.72
C VAL A 595 6.49 -13.08 20.09
N GLN A 596 6.56 -13.69 21.27
CA GLN A 596 5.45 -14.40 21.89
C GLN A 596 5.30 -13.88 23.31
N ALA A 597 4.12 -13.37 23.64
CA ALA A 597 3.81 -12.81 24.95
C ALA A 597 2.70 -13.65 25.60
N SER A 598 2.99 -14.19 26.78
CA SER A 598 1.98 -14.85 27.62
C SER A 598 1.19 -13.78 28.36
N MET A 599 -0.13 -13.81 28.22
CA MET A 599 -1.04 -12.82 28.77
C MET A 599 -2.03 -13.50 29.70
N GLN A 600 -2.28 -12.89 30.86
CA GLN A 600 -3.25 -13.37 31.83
C GLN A 600 -4.34 -12.32 31.97
N LEU A 601 -5.58 -12.71 31.68
CA LEU A 601 -6.75 -11.89 31.85
C LEU A 601 -7.51 -12.41 33.08
N ARG A 602 -7.55 -11.59 34.13
CA ARG A 602 -8.32 -11.88 35.33
C ARG A 602 -9.66 -11.16 35.22
N VAL A 603 -10.74 -11.95 35.13
CA VAL A 603 -12.11 -11.44 35.11
C VAL A 603 -12.63 -11.56 36.54
N GLU A 604 -12.95 -10.43 37.16
CA GLU A 604 -13.48 -10.37 38.52
C GLU A 604 -15.00 -10.23 38.48
N ASP A 605 -15.67 -10.67 39.54
CA ASP A 605 -17.13 -10.57 39.61
C ASP A 605 -17.55 -9.13 39.89
N LYS A 606 -18.74 -8.75 39.41
CA LYS A 606 -19.24 -7.38 39.54
C LYS A 606 -19.47 -7.00 41.00
N GLU A 607 -20.00 -7.91 41.80
CA GLU A 607 -20.28 -7.69 43.23
C GLU A 607 -18.98 -7.41 44.02
N ALA A 608 -17.92 -8.17 43.75
CA ALA A 608 -16.61 -7.96 44.38
C ALA A 608 -15.94 -6.64 43.96
N THR A 609 -16.32 -6.10 42.79
CA THR A 609 -15.78 -4.84 42.26
C THR A 609 -16.50 -3.63 42.86
N GLU A 610 -17.80 -3.74 43.13
CA GLU A 610 -18.58 -2.70 43.80
C GLU A 610 -18.12 -2.50 45.25
N ASP A 611 -17.80 -3.57 45.98
CA ASP A 611 -17.24 -3.48 47.33
C ASP A 611 -15.85 -2.80 47.35
N ALA A 612 -14.99 -3.12 46.37
CA ALA A 612 -13.64 -2.53 46.28
C ALA A 612 -13.67 -1.04 45.87
N ASN A 613 -14.53 -0.66 44.94
CA ASN A 613 -14.68 0.75 44.53
C ASN A 613 -15.38 1.58 45.62
N ALA A 614 -16.29 0.99 46.41
CA ALA A 614 -16.96 1.67 47.51
C ALA A 614 -16.00 2.02 48.68
N GLU A 615 -14.92 1.25 48.87
CA GLU A 615 -13.87 1.58 49.86
C GLU A 615 -12.94 2.71 49.39
N ASP A 616 -12.68 2.83 48.09
CA ASP A 616 -11.79 3.86 47.50
C ASP A 616 -12.48 5.24 47.32
N ASP A 617 -13.81 5.29 47.15
CA ASP A 617 -14.55 6.54 46.87
C ASP A 617 -15.01 7.30 48.14
N ILE A 618 -14.90 6.72 49.35
CA ILE A 618 -15.18 7.43 50.60
C ILE A 618 -13.88 8.03 51.14
N SER A 619 -13.64 9.30 50.83
CA SER A 619 -12.53 10.07 51.41
C SER A 619 -12.60 10.02 52.94
N GLU A 620 -11.50 9.69 53.61
CA GLU A 620 -11.42 9.77 55.08
C GLU A 620 -11.72 11.21 55.51
N PRO A 621 -12.65 11.43 56.46
CA PRO A 621 -12.98 12.78 56.90
C PRO A 621 -11.78 13.41 57.63
N ASP A 622 -11.48 14.67 57.32
CA ASP A 622 -10.43 15.44 58.00
C ASP A 622 -10.71 15.51 59.51
N GLU A 623 -9.67 15.39 60.33
CA GLU A 623 -9.79 15.32 61.80
C GLU A 623 -10.58 16.48 62.42
N ASP A 624 -10.52 17.66 61.82
CA ASP A 624 -11.18 18.88 62.31
C ASP A 624 -12.67 18.97 61.94
N THR A 625 -13.18 18.07 61.11
CA THR A 625 -14.61 18.00 60.80
C THR A 625 -15.37 17.20 61.86
N LEU A 626 -16.65 17.51 62.07
CA LEU A 626 -17.53 16.76 62.99
C LEU A 626 -17.58 15.26 62.65
N ALA A 627 -17.46 14.94 61.34
CA ALA A 627 -17.36 13.59 60.84
C ALA A 627 -16.03 12.92 61.22
N GLY A 628 -14.91 13.64 61.15
CA GLY A 628 -13.60 13.20 61.62
C GLY A 628 -13.56 12.92 63.12
N GLN A 629 -14.12 13.82 63.93
CA GLN A 629 -14.21 13.61 65.38
C GLN A 629 -15.08 12.40 65.76
N MET A 630 -16.20 12.18 65.06
CA MET A 630 -17.01 10.97 65.28
C MET A 630 -16.32 9.69 64.79
N ALA A 631 -15.53 9.77 63.70
CA ALA A 631 -14.74 8.66 63.19
C ALA A 631 -13.60 8.28 64.16
N ALA A 632 -12.89 9.26 64.70
CA ALA A 632 -11.84 9.08 65.71
C ALA A 632 -12.38 8.44 67.00
N ILE A 633 -13.55 8.89 67.49
CA ILE A 633 -14.22 8.27 68.67
C ILE A 633 -14.59 6.81 68.41
N ARG A 634 -14.91 6.46 67.16
CA ARG A 634 -15.24 5.09 66.73
C ARG A 634 -14.01 4.26 66.35
N GLY A 635 -12.79 4.81 66.48
CA GLY A 635 -11.54 4.13 66.14
C GLY A 635 -11.33 3.91 64.64
N LYS A 636 -11.98 4.71 63.78
CA LYS A 636 -11.76 4.70 62.33
C LYS A 636 -10.61 5.65 61.97
N PRO A 637 -9.85 5.36 60.89
CA PRO A 637 -8.76 6.24 60.44
C PRO A 637 -9.30 7.60 59.97
N THR A 638 -8.52 8.65 60.26
CA THR A 638 -8.81 10.05 59.95
C THR A 638 -7.54 10.72 59.41
N LYS A 639 -7.71 11.71 58.54
CA LYS A 639 -6.59 12.41 57.88
C LYS A 639 -6.04 13.54 58.77
N GLN A 640 -4.78 13.40 59.18
CA GLN A 640 -4.06 14.41 59.97
C GLN A 640 -3.70 15.63 59.11
N GLN A 641 -4.09 16.81 59.56
CA GLN A 641 -3.73 18.08 58.92
C GLN A 641 -2.33 18.50 59.39
N LYS A 642 -1.36 18.60 58.46
CA LYS A 642 -0.04 19.17 58.76
C LYS A 642 -0.18 20.69 58.92
N TYR A 643 0.13 21.21 60.10
CA TYR A 643 0.39 22.63 60.31
C TYR A 643 1.82 22.93 59.83
N ASP A 644 1.94 23.74 58.79
CA ASP A 644 3.21 24.35 58.39
C ASP A 644 3.52 25.49 59.37
N ASP A 645 4.55 25.31 60.19
CA ASP A 645 5.14 26.31 61.07
C ASP A 645 6.27 27.00 60.31
N ASP A 646 5.96 28.09 59.60
CA ASP A 646 6.96 28.99 59.03
C ASP A 646 7.03 30.26 59.88
N SER A 647 8.01 30.26 60.79
CA SER A 647 8.58 31.47 61.35
C SER A 647 9.59 32.04 60.35
N ASP A 648 9.41 33.28 59.91
CA ASP A 648 10.54 34.15 59.59
C ASP A 648 10.18 35.63 59.76
N ASP A 649 10.92 36.25 60.68
CA ASP A 649 11.06 37.69 60.88
C ASP A 649 11.62 38.35 59.61
N THR A 650 10.98 39.42 59.10
CA THR A 650 11.71 40.63 58.71
C THR A 650 10.82 41.88 58.74
N SER A 651 11.31 42.87 59.45
CA SER A 651 10.80 44.23 59.58
C SER A 651 10.93 45.05 58.30
N GLY A 652 9.88 45.81 57.94
CA GLY A 652 9.93 46.89 56.95
C GLY A 652 8.74 47.83 57.14
N THR A 653 8.99 48.97 57.73
CA THR A 653 8.03 50.03 58.06
C THR A 653 7.64 50.92 56.87
N GLU A 654 6.42 51.46 56.96
CA GLU A 654 5.90 52.76 56.45
C GLU A 654 4.89 52.79 55.28
N SER A 655 3.64 53.08 55.70
CA SER A 655 2.77 54.19 55.25
C SER A 655 1.84 54.08 54.02
N SER A 656 0.61 54.54 54.32
CA SER A 656 -0.42 55.23 53.51
C SER A 656 -1.37 54.41 52.61
N ASP A 657 -2.61 54.32 53.11
CA ASP A 657 -3.88 54.79 52.52
C ASP A 657 -4.12 54.57 51.01
N ASP A 658 -5.15 53.81 50.65
CA ASP A 658 -6.40 54.41 50.14
C ASP A 658 -7.49 53.35 49.86
N ASP A 659 -8.72 53.74 50.17
CA ASP A 659 -9.99 53.08 49.94
C ASP A 659 -10.26 52.73 48.46
N SER A 660 -11.03 51.65 48.21
CA SER A 660 -12.25 51.73 47.39
C SER A 660 -12.99 50.39 47.34
N SER A 661 -14.21 50.44 47.84
CA SER A 661 -15.36 49.56 47.59
C SER A 661 -15.60 49.22 46.11
N SER A 662 -16.16 48.04 45.85
CA SER A 662 -17.37 47.90 45.00
C SER A 662 -17.99 46.52 45.19
N ASP A 663 -19.14 46.50 45.85
CA ASP A 663 -20.17 45.49 45.70
C ASP A 663 -20.59 45.37 44.22
N SER A 664 -21.01 44.17 43.81
CA SER A 664 -22.17 44.03 42.93
C SER A 664 -22.69 42.59 42.98
N ASP A 665 -23.72 42.39 43.82
CA ASP A 665 -24.77 41.41 43.59
C ASP A 665 -25.54 41.78 42.30
N SER A 666 -26.06 40.78 41.57
CA SER A 666 -27.48 40.66 41.19
C SER A 666 -27.71 39.50 40.22
N ASP A 667 -28.70 38.69 40.60
CA ASP A 667 -29.59 37.78 39.84
C ASP A 667 -29.07 36.46 39.23
#